data_AF-A0AAE1J2N2-F1
#
_entry.id   AF-A0AAE1J2N2-F1
#
_cell.length_a   1.000
_cell.length_b   1.000
_cell.length_c   1.000
_cell.angle_alpha   90.00
_cell.angle_beta   90.00
_cell.angle_gamma   90.00
#
_symmetry.space_group_name_H-M   'P 1'
#
loop_
_entity.id
_entity.type
_entity.pdbx_description
1 polymer ?
#
loop_
_entity_poly.entity_id
_entity_poly.type
_entity_poly.pdbx_seq_one_letter_code
_entity_poly.pdbx_strand_id
1 'polypeptide(L)'
;MVAFGKKLKERQIQEWQGYYINYKLMKKKVRQYAQQIELGTQDRRHVLKDFSRMLDNQIEKIVLFLLEQQGLLASRIAELGEQYDALQKQPDISKMSELREAYRAVGEDLLKLLYFVEINAVGLRKILKKFDKRFGYKFTDYYVKTRANHPYSQLQQVFKHVGIGAVVGALSRNLHELQDSQGSYLSIYDQPTLPLQDPVIHSIKAAVDRLTHSTNFLNFMAQHAFIMQEELPAPTEEHVDDQKYNFMSLLLNLANTFLYMVNTYIIVPTADDYSMNLGAAATVCGIVIGAMAVAQVFSSVYFSAWSNKSYFRPLVFSSIVLFMGNLMYALALDLNSIWVLLLGRVFCGLGSARAVNRRYISDCVPLRIRMQASAGFVSASALGMACGPALAGLLQTKFKIYKLTFNQNTLPGWVMSVAWLVYLVWLWITFKEPVRDEVEENHVPHQSNAENHIDALEEGVKQPLLINPMLTNHVPHQSNAENHIDALEEGVKQPLLITSERKEDEDADQDYDDSEEAPEESRKPANSLRSAYRLLTPSVKVQLLIYFMLKYAMEVLLSESSVITTYYFNWSTSSVAIFLACLGLTVLPVNIIVGSYISNMFEDRQILLVSQIMVCVGIFLSFNIFFPYTQPQYICSGLVMFVSAEVLEGVNLSLLSRVMSSRLSRGTYNGGLLSTEAGTLARVVADVTITLAGYMGVSRLLNITLLPSFFICVISIIATRCTYNSLY
;
A
#
# COMPACT_ATOMS: atom_id res chain seq x y z
N MET A 1 24.56 15.72 30.13
CA MET A 1 23.92 16.32 28.93
C MET A 1 23.38 17.73 29.23
N VAL A 2 24.26 18.73 29.25
CA VAL A 2 23.96 20.19 29.40
C VAL A 2 24.80 20.84 28.29
N ALA A 3 24.31 21.70 27.39
CA ALA A 3 23.80 23.03 27.68
C ALA A 3 22.95 23.63 26.53
N PHE A 4 22.02 22.89 25.90
CA PHE A 4 21.29 23.39 24.71
C PHE A 4 20.61 24.76 24.90
N GLY A 5 20.02 25.05 26.08
CA GLY A 5 19.44 26.36 26.36
C GLY A 5 20.45 27.52 26.52
N LYS A 6 21.73 27.22 26.78
CA LYS A 6 22.83 28.21 26.73
C LYS A 6 23.28 28.40 25.28
N LYS A 7 23.58 27.28 24.60
CA LYS A 7 23.94 27.26 23.16
C LYS A 7 22.87 27.88 22.26
N LEU A 8 21.59 27.83 22.63
CA LEU A 8 20.51 28.55 21.95
C LEU A 8 20.70 30.06 22.09
N LYS A 9 20.81 30.59 23.32
CA LYS A 9 21.01 32.03 23.56
C LYS A 9 22.32 32.56 22.94
N GLU A 10 23.37 31.74 22.95
CA GLU A 10 24.68 32.03 22.31
C GLU A 10 24.63 32.00 20.78
N ARG A 11 23.52 31.58 20.17
CA ARG A 11 23.36 31.38 18.71
C ARG A 11 22.16 32.11 18.11
N GLN A 12 21.47 32.94 18.89
CA GLN A 12 20.37 33.77 18.40
C GLN A 12 20.93 34.99 17.65
N ILE A 13 20.40 35.26 16.46
CA ILE A 13 20.57 36.55 15.78
C ILE A 13 19.99 37.63 16.70
N GLN A 14 20.75 38.71 16.95
CA GLN A 14 20.42 39.65 18.02
C GLN A 14 19.10 40.39 17.77
N GLU A 15 18.91 40.87 16.54
CA GLU A 15 17.67 41.52 16.06
C GLU A 15 16.43 40.65 16.29
N TRP A 16 16.55 39.33 16.11
CA TRP A 16 15.41 38.40 16.06
C TRP A 16 15.17 37.66 17.39
N GLN A 17 15.85 38.04 18.48
CA GLN A 17 15.77 37.35 19.78
C GLN A 17 14.33 37.15 20.30
N GLY A 18 13.43 38.11 20.01
CA GLY A 18 12.02 38.04 20.39
C GLY A 18 11.24 36.89 19.74
N TYR A 19 11.58 36.49 18.52
CA TYR A 19 10.79 35.56 17.71
C TYR A 19 11.16 34.08 17.91
N TYR A 20 12.35 33.77 18.43
CA TYR A 20 12.76 32.40 18.75
C TYR A 20 11.89 31.74 19.84
N ILE A 21 11.78 30.41 19.81
CA ILE A 21 11.13 29.61 20.85
C ILE A 21 11.73 29.87 22.26
N ASN A 22 10.88 30.19 23.23
CA ASN A 22 11.30 30.42 24.62
C ASN A 22 11.56 29.10 25.37
N TYR A 23 12.59 28.36 24.94
CA TYR A 23 12.96 27.05 25.48
C TYR A 23 13.21 27.06 27.00
N LYS A 24 13.62 28.20 27.58
CA LYS A 24 13.81 28.36 29.03
C LYS A 24 12.48 28.36 29.78
N LEU A 25 11.47 29.10 29.29
CA LEU A 25 10.12 29.12 29.84
C LEU A 25 9.45 27.75 29.73
N MET A 26 9.46 27.16 28.52
CA MET A 26 8.86 25.85 28.29
C MET A 26 9.47 24.77 29.21
N LYS A 27 10.81 24.76 29.37
CA LYS A 27 11.51 23.86 30.29
C LYS A 27 11.17 24.11 31.77
N LYS A 28 10.80 25.34 32.17
CA LYS A 28 10.33 25.64 33.54
C LYS A 28 8.94 25.04 33.75
N LYS A 29 7.99 25.33 32.85
CA LYS A 29 6.61 24.78 32.90
C LYS A 29 6.60 23.24 32.90
N VAL A 30 7.40 22.59 32.04
CA VAL A 30 7.57 21.11 32.01
C VAL A 30 8.09 20.52 33.33
N ARG A 31 8.77 21.30 34.19
CA ARG A 31 9.11 20.88 35.56
C ARG A 31 7.94 21.08 36.53
N GLN A 32 7.27 22.23 36.44
CA GLN A 32 6.15 22.59 37.32
C GLN A 32 5.01 21.58 37.20
N TYR A 33 4.58 21.24 35.98
CA TYR A 33 3.50 20.26 35.78
C TYR A 33 3.82 18.87 36.35
N ALA A 34 5.10 18.46 36.38
CA ALA A 34 5.49 17.21 37.00
C ALA A 34 5.31 17.26 38.52
N GLN A 35 5.76 18.34 39.17
CA GLN A 35 5.54 18.54 40.60
C GLN A 35 4.04 18.63 40.94
N GLN A 36 3.22 19.23 40.06
CA GLN A 36 1.77 19.36 40.26
C GLN A 36 1.02 18.03 40.10
N ILE A 37 1.49 17.14 39.20
CA ILE A 37 0.99 15.76 39.06
C ILE A 37 1.49 14.86 40.21
N GLU A 38 2.77 14.99 40.61
CA GLU A 38 3.37 14.28 41.74
C GLU A 38 2.64 14.59 43.07
N LEU A 39 2.13 15.82 43.22
CA LEU A 39 1.32 16.26 44.37
C LEU A 39 -0.20 16.01 44.22
N GLY A 40 -0.66 15.38 43.14
CA GLY A 40 -2.09 15.13 42.87
C GLY A 40 -2.94 16.39 42.57
N THR A 41 -2.34 17.58 42.60
CA THR A 41 -3.05 18.88 42.55
C THR A 41 -3.66 19.27 41.20
N GLN A 42 -3.34 18.57 40.10
CA GLN A 42 -3.83 18.94 38.77
C GLN A 42 -3.96 17.73 37.84
N ASP A 43 -5.09 17.62 37.14
CA ASP A 43 -5.35 16.51 36.22
C ASP A 43 -4.42 16.51 34.99
N ARG A 44 -4.11 15.30 34.53
CA ARG A 44 -3.27 14.97 33.38
C ARG A 44 -3.83 15.55 32.09
N ARG A 45 -5.16 15.53 31.86
CA ARG A 45 -5.78 16.12 30.64
C ARG A 45 -5.56 17.63 30.59
N HIS A 46 -5.68 18.32 31.74
CA HIS A 46 -5.41 19.76 31.83
C HIS A 46 -3.95 20.10 31.51
N VAL A 47 -2.98 19.33 32.03
CA VAL A 47 -1.55 19.53 31.74
C VAL A 47 -1.25 19.39 30.25
N LEU A 48 -1.82 18.38 29.59
CA LEU A 48 -1.67 18.17 28.15
C LEU A 48 -2.28 19.32 27.33
N LYS A 49 -3.46 19.83 27.74
CA LYS A 49 -4.15 20.97 27.08
C LYS A 49 -3.39 22.29 27.23
N ASP A 50 -2.93 22.63 28.44
CA ASP A 50 -2.18 23.88 28.71
C ASP A 50 -0.80 23.88 28.02
N PHE A 51 -0.08 22.75 28.06
CA PHE A 51 1.20 22.64 27.36
C PHE A 51 1.05 22.66 25.83
N SER A 52 0.00 22.05 25.28
CA SER A 52 -0.31 22.13 23.84
C SER A 52 -0.53 23.58 23.41
N ARG A 53 -1.44 24.31 24.08
CA ARG A 53 -1.73 25.72 23.78
C ARG A 53 -0.48 26.59 23.88
N MET A 54 0.33 26.40 24.91
CA MET A 54 1.58 27.14 25.07
C MET A 54 2.60 26.83 23.96
N LEU A 55 2.62 25.61 23.41
CA LEU A 55 3.47 25.23 22.29
C LEU A 55 2.95 25.79 20.96
N ASP A 56 1.63 25.78 20.75
CA ASP A 56 0.95 26.41 19.61
C ASP A 56 1.29 27.90 19.53
N ASN A 57 1.12 28.64 20.62
CA ASN A 57 1.48 30.06 20.73
C ASN A 57 2.99 30.34 20.50
N GLN A 58 3.88 29.34 20.63
CA GLN A 58 5.30 29.52 20.26
C GLN A 58 5.55 29.26 18.78
N ILE A 59 4.82 28.32 18.16
CA ILE A 59 4.89 28.07 16.71
C ILE A 59 4.34 29.27 15.95
N GLU A 60 3.18 29.80 16.36
CA GLU A 60 2.54 30.95 15.74
C GLU A 60 3.48 32.15 15.60
N LYS A 61 4.12 32.53 16.72
CA LYS A 61 5.09 33.62 16.76
C LYS A 61 6.31 33.39 15.85
N ILE A 62 6.75 32.15 15.67
CA ILE A 62 7.85 31.77 14.75
C ILE A 62 7.37 31.86 13.29
N VAL A 63 6.13 31.48 13.03
CA VAL A 63 5.52 31.41 11.69
C VAL A 63 5.14 32.79 11.15
N LEU A 64 4.51 33.64 11.95
CA LEU A 64 4.15 35.01 11.53
C LEU A 64 5.41 35.81 11.15
N PHE A 65 6.48 35.68 11.93
CA PHE A 65 7.77 36.29 11.62
C PHE A 65 8.44 35.66 10.38
N LEU A 66 8.33 34.34 10.18
CA LEU A 66 8.84 33.70 8.96
C LEU A 66 8.14 34.24 7.71
N LEU A 67 6.81 34.38 7.74
CA LEU A 67 6.02 34.93 6.63
C LEU A 67 6.37 36.40 6.34
N GLU A 68 6.55 37.21 7.39
CA GLU A 68 7.02 38.60 7.28
C GLU A 68 8.38 38.69 6.58
N GLN A 69 9.38 37.93 7.03
CA GLN A 69 10.71 37.93 6.43
C GLN A 69 10.72 37.35 5.00
N GLN A 70 9.87 36.35 4.70
CA GLN A 70 9.67 35.86 3.33
C GLN A 70 9.10 36.95 2.41
N GLY A 71 8.14 37.75 2.88
CA GLY A 71 7.58 38.88 2.14
C GLY A 71 8.60 39.97 1.83
N LEU A 72 9.41 40.35 2.83
CA LEU A 72 10.47 41.35 2.66
C LEU A 72 11.56 40.90 1.66
N LEU A 73 11.95 39.63 1.69
CA LEU A 73 12.89 39.06 0.72
C LEU A 73 12.27 39.00 -0.69
N ALA A 74 10.99 38.65 -0.81
CA ALA A 74 10.29 38.60 -2.10
C ALA A 74 10.15 39.99 -2.75
N SER A 75 9.82 41.03 -1.96
CA SER A 75 9.76 42.42 -2.44
C SER A 75 11.10 42.86 -3.01
N ARG A 76 12.19 42.68 -2.24
CA ARG A 76 13.55 43.04 -2.69
C ARG A 76 13.99 42.27 -3.95
N ILE A 77 13.60 41.01 -4.12
CA ILE A 77 13.88 40.25 -5.36
C ILE A 77 13.09 40.83 -6.55
N ALA A 78 11.85 41.27 -6.36
CA ALA A 78 11.06 41.91 -7.42
C ALA A 78 11.63 43.29 -7.81
N GLU A 79 11.97 44.13 -6.82
CA GLU A 79 12.59 45.45 -7.02
C GLU A 79 13.93 45.36 -7.77
N LEU A 80 14.77 44.37 -7.45
CA LEU A 80 16.01 44.09 -8.17
C LEU A 80 15.77 43.45 -9.55
N GLY A 81 14.59 42.86 -9.78
CA GLY A 81 14.16 42.38 -11.10
C GLY A 81 13.83 43.54 -12.03
N GLU A 82 13.06 44.53 -11.57
CA GLU A 82 12.75 45.74 -12.35
C GLU A 82 14.01 46.54 -12.70
N GLN A 83 14.99 46.59 -11.78
CA GLN A 83 16.30 47.20 -12.04
C GLN A 83 17.12 46.44 -13.10
N TYR A 84 17.05 45.11 -13.11
CA TYR A 84 17.68 44.28 -14.14
C TYR A 84 17.06 44.50 -15.53
N ASP A 85 15.73 44.50 -15.61
CA ASP A 85 14.97 44.76 -16.85
C ASP A 85 15.17 46.21 -17.37
N ALA A 86 15.53 47.16 -16.50
CA ALA A 86 15.96 48.50 -16.89
C ALA A 86 17.40 48.51 -17.43
N LEU A 87 18.33 47.84 -16.75
CA LEU A 87 19.74 47.74 -17.14
C LEU A 87 19.98 46.98 -18.44
N GLN A 88 19.16 45.97 -18.75
CA GLN A 88 19.23 45.24 -20.02
C GLN A 88 19.02 46.16 -21.25
N LYS A 89 18.37 47.31 -21.07
CA LYS A 89 18.12 48.32 -22.13
C LYS A 89 19.27 49.31 -22.30
N GLN A 90 20.13 49.48 -21.29
CA GLN A 90 21.33 50.33 -21.32
C GLN A 90 22.43 49.68 -20.46
N PRO A 91 23.27 48.79 -21.02
CA PRO A 91 24.23 48.02 -20.25
C PRO A 91 25.34 48.90 -19.65
N ASP A 92 25.45 48.85 -18.32
CA ASP A 92 26.48 49.55 -17.53
C ASP A 92 27.16 48.54 -16.59
N ILE A 93 28.47 48.38 -16.75
CA ILE A 93 29.26 47.36 -16.04
C ILE A 93 29.34 47.66 -14.53
N SER A 94 29.33 48.93 -14.10
CA SER A 94 29.34 49.30 -12.68
C SER A 94 28.02 48.87 -12.04
N LYS A 95 26.90 49.30 -12.63
CA LYS A 95 25.56 48.99 -12.14
C LYS A 95 25.24 47.50 -12.16
N MET A 96 25.77 46.75 -13.13
CA MET A 96 25.64 45.29 -13.18
C MET A 96 26.36 44.60 -11.99
N SER A 97 27.51 45.14 -11.58
CA SER A 97 28.25 44.67 -10.39
C SER A 97 27.54 45.06 -9.09
N GLU A 98 27.03 46.29 -9.00
CA GLU A 98 26.23 46.78 -7.86
C GLU A 98 24.96 45.94 -7.68
N LEU A 99 24.24 45.64 -8.77
CA LEU A 99 23.05 44.79 -8.77
C LEU A 99 23.36 43.36 -8.32
N ARG A 100 24.47 42.77 -8.77
CA ARG A 100 24.91 41.44 -8.31
C ARG A 100 25.18 41.42 -6.81
N GLU A 101 25.82 42.45 -6.27
CA GLU A 101 26.08 42.55 -4.83
C GLU A 101 24.79 42.78 -4.02
N ALA A 102 23.83 43.52 -4.55
CA ALA A 102 22.50 43.66 -3.95
C ALA A 102 21.74 42.32 -3.88
N TYR A 103 21.79 41.49 -4.94
CA TYR A 103 21.27 40.12 -4.91
C TYR A 103 22.03 39.22 -3.92
N ARG A 104 23.36 39.34 -3.80
CA ARG A 104 24.14 38.61 -2.77
C ARG A 104 23.70 38.97 -1.36
N ALA A 105 23.48 40.25 -1.07
CA ALA A 105 22.99 40.71 0.24
C ALA A 105 21.60 40.10 0.58
N VAL A 106 20.70 40.01 -0.39
CA VAL A 106 19.42 39.27 -0.24
C VAL A 106 19.67 37.79 0.06
N GLY A 107 20.68 37.17 -0.55
CA GLY A 107 21.12 35.81 -0.24
C GLY A 107 21.70 35.62 1.15
N GLU A 108 22.43 36.59 1.69
CA GLU A 108 22.89 36.58 3.09
C GLU A 108 21.71 36.71 4.07
N ASP A 109 20.74 37.57 3.78
CA ASP A 109 19.52 37.70 4.59
C ASP A 109 18.66 36.42 4.54
N LEU A 110 18.58 35.76 3.39
CA LEU A 110 17.98 34.43 3.24
C LEU A 110 18.74 33.35 4.04
N LEU A 111 20.08 33.41 4.11
CA LEU A 111 20.88 32.51 4.95
C LEU A 111 20.62 32.73 6.45
N LYS A 112 20.47 33.98 6.90
CA LYS A 112 20.02 34.31 8.26
C LYS A 112 18.65 33.66 8.54
N LEU A 113 17.70 33.78 7.61
CA LEU A 113 16.35 33.24 7.75
C LEU A 113 16.33 31.71 7.80
N LEU A 114 17.03 31.02 6.89
CA LEU A 114 17.19 29.56 6.89
C LEU A 114 17.71 29.05 8.24
N TYR A 115 18.73 29.73 8.80
CA TYR A 115 19.30 29.40 10.10
C TYR A 115 18.35 29.67 11.28
N PHE A 116 17.55 30.73 11.23
CA PHE A 116 16.48 30.98 12.21
C PHE A 116 15.48 29.83 12.27
N VAL A 117 15.03 29.31 11.12
CA VAL A 117 14.07 28.19 11.11
C VAL A 117 14.73 26.88 11.59
N GLU A 118 15.98 26.58 11.19
CA GLU A 118 16.74 25.42 11.68
C GLU A 118 16.78 25.38 13.22
N ILE A 119 17.20 26.50 13.83
CA ILE A 119 17.35 26.63 15.28
C ILE A 119 16.01 26.48 16.01
N ASN A 120 14.93 27.01 15.45
CA ASN A 120 13.59 26.90 16.02
C ASN A 120 12.99 25.48 15.90
N ALA A 121 13.10 24.83 14.75
CA ALA A 121 12.65 23.44 14.56
C ALA A 121 13.40 22.46 15.48
N VAL A 122 14.72 22.65 15.63
CA VAL A 122 15.55 21.91 16.59
C VAL A 122 15.14 22.20 18.04
N GLY A 123 14.71 23.43 18.34
CA GLY A 123 14.16 23.82 19.64
C GLY A 123 12.83 23.15 19.97
N LEU A 124 11.89 23.12 19.01
CA LEU A 124 10.60 22.43 19.10
C LEU A 124 10.79 20.93 19.36
N ARG A 125 11.59 20.24 18.53
CA ARG A 125 11.91 18.81 18.73
C ARG A 125 12.52 18.52 20.12
N LYS A 126 13.37 19.42 20.63
CA LYS A 126 14.05 19.25 21.93
C LYS A 126 13.19 19.62 23.14
N ILE A 127 12.01 20.23 22.97
CA ILE A 127 11.05 20.42 24.07
C ILE A 127 9.97 19.34 24.05
N LEU A 128 9.52 18.93 22.86
CA LEU A 128 8.65 17.78 22.62
C LEU A 128 9.24 16.49 23.26
N LYS A 129 10.44 16.07 22.83
CA LYS A 129 11.18 14.94 23.43
C LYS A 129 11.57 15.14 24.91
N LYS A 130 11.37 16.33 25.49
CA LYS A 130 11.55 16.59 26.94
C LYS A 130 10.25 16.39 27.73
N PHE A 131 9.11 16.65 27.12
CA PHE A 131 7.81 16.35 27.69
C PHE A 131 7.66 14.82 27.81
N ASP A 132 7.79 14.09 26.70
CA ASP A 132 7.65 12.63 26.66
C ASP A 132 8.53 11.93 27.73
N LYS A 133 9.84 12.23 27.75
CA LYS A 133 10.79 11.65 28.73
C LYS A 133 10.53 12.06 30.20
N ARG A 134 9.68 13.06 30.47
CA ARG A 134 9.30 13.43 31.84
C ARG A 134 7.98 12.81 32.29
N PHE A 135 7.06 12.52 31.38
CA PHE A 135 5.73 12.04 31.71
C PHE A 135 5.41 10.61 31.23
N GLY A 136 6.32 9.97 30.49
CA GLY A 136 6.13 8.63 29.91
C GLY A 136 5.15 8.58 28.73
N TYR A 137 4.57 9.71 28.34
CA TYR A 137 3.53 9.77 27.32
C TYR A 137 4.07 9.93 25.90
N LYS A 138 3.30 9.37 24.96
CA LYS A 138 3.31 9.58 23.52
C LYS A 138 2.77 10.98 23.15
N PHE A 139 3.16 12.03 23.88
CA PHE A 139 2.59 13.37 23.72
C PHE A 139 3.01 14.01 22.40
N THR A 140 4.29 13.90 22.03
CA THR A 140 4.77 14.34 20.72
C THR A 140 3.94 13.73 19.60
N ASP A 141 3.67 12.43 19.67
CA ASP A 141 2.90 11.65 18.69
C ASP A 141 1.48 12.23 18.53
N TYR A 142 0.76 12.41 19.65
CA TYR A 142 -0.58 13.02 19.67
C TYR A 142 -0.58 14.46 19.15
N TYR A 143 0.32 15.30 19.68
CA TYR A 143 0.41 16.72 19.36
C TYR A 143 0.73 16.92 17.88
N VAL A 144 1.69 16.17 17.35
CA VAL A 144 2.10 16.22 15.95
C VAL A 144 1.02 15.62 15.04
N LYS A 145 0.42 14.45 15.34
CA LYS A 145 -0.65 13.84 14.53
C LYS A 145 -1.87 14.76 14.37
N THR A 146 -2.35 15.36 15.47
CA THR A 146 -3.50 16.28 15.44
C THR A 146 -3.22 17.58 14.66
N ARG A 147 -1.95 17.94 14.48
CA ARG A 147 -1.52 19.18 13.81
C ARG A 147 -0.92 18.96 12.42
N ALA A 148 -0.54 17.73 12.06
CA ALA A 148 -0.03 17.39 10.74
C ALA A 148 -1.10 17.53 9.65
N ASN A 149 -2.36 17.20 9.97
CA ASN A 149 -3.45 17.10 8.99
C ASN A 149 -4.52 18.20 9.12
N HIS A 150 -4.45 19.08 10.13
CA HIS A 150 -5.45 20.12 10.37
C HIS A 150 -5.18 21.36 9.48
N PRO A 151 -6.17 21.89 8.74
CA PRO A 151 -5.95 22.92 7.71
C PRO A 151 -5.39 24.24 8.29
N TYR A 152 -5.78 24.60 9.51
CA TYR A 152 -5.30 25.80 10.19
C TYR A 152 -3.99 25.59 10.97
N SER A 153 -3.30 24.45 10.83
CA SER A 153 -2.09 24.20 11.62
C SER A 153 -0.83 24.82 11.01
N GLN A 154 -0.33 25.84 11.70
CA GLN A 154 0.94 26.51 11.45
C GLN A 154 2.17 25.57 11.66
N LEU A 155 2.02 24.41 12.33
CA LEU A 155 3.11 23.45 12.54
C LEU A 155 3.77 23.02 11.23
N GLN A 156 2.99 22.83 10.16
CA GLN A 156 3.55 22.43 8.86
C GLN A 156 4.53 23.46 8.30
N GLN A 157 4.31 24.75 8.54
CA GLN A 157 5.10 25.83 7.91
C GLN A 157 6.56 25.83 8.43
N VAL A 158 6.76 25.61 9.73
CA VAL A 158 8.09 25.54 10.37
C VAL A 158 8.90 24.28 9.97
N PHE A 159 8.23 23.20 9.54
CA PHE A 159 8.90 21.93 9.25
C PHE A 159 8.98 21.58 7.75
N LYS A 160 8.08 22.11 6.91
CA LYS A 160 8.06 21.96 5.45
C LYS A 160 8.64 23.16 4.66
N HIS A 161 8.88 24.31 5.31
CA HIS A 161 9.50 25.50 4.68
C HIS A 161 8.75 26.04 3.45
N VAL A 162 7.41 26.00 3.51
CA VAL A 162 6.54 26.45 2.43
C VAL A 162 6.90 27.91 2.05
N GLY A 163 7.05 28.18 0.76
CA GLY A 163 7.49 29.48 0.23
C GLY A 163 9.02 29.68 0.15
N ILE A 164 9.82 29.12 1.07
CA ILE A 164 11.29 29.35 1.07
C ILE A 164 11.92 28.86 -0.24
N GLY A 165 11.49 27.69 -0.75
CA GLY A 165 11.99 27.13 -2.01
C GLY A 165 11.76 28.03 -3.23
N ALA A 166 10.69 28.85 -3.24
CA ALA A 166 10.43 29.80 -4.32
C ALA A 166 11.39 31.00 -4.27
N VAL A 167 11.65 31.54 -3.08
CA VAL A 167 12.64 32.62 -2.85
C VAL A 167 14.05 32.15 -3.22
N VAL A 168 14.43 30.93 -2.81
CA VAL A 168 15.69 30.28 -3.20
C VAL A 168 15.80 30.13 -4.72
N GLY A 169 14.74 29.66 -5.38
CA GLY A 169 14.71 29.45 -6.83
C GLY A 169 14.84 30.75 -7.62
N ALA A 170 14.05 31.77 -7.28
CA ALA A 170 14.10 33.08 -7.94
C ALA A 170 15.48 33.74 -7.80
N LEU A 171 16.03 33.76 -6.58
CA LEU A 171 17.36 34.31 -6.32
C LEU A 171 18.47 33.56 -7.07
N SER A 172 18.44 32.22 -7.04
CA SER A 172 19.46 31.40 -7.71
C SER A 172 19.43 31.56 -9.23
N ARG A 173 18.25 31.76 -9.81
CA ARG A 173 18.09 32.04 -11.24
C ARG A 173 18.65 33.42 -11.60
N ASN A 174 18.21 34.47 -10.93
CA ASN A 174 18.61 35.84 -11.27
C ASN A 174 20.14 36.05 -11.09
N LEU A 175 20.76 35.43 -10.07
CA LEU A 175 22.23 35.43 -9.92
C LEU A 175 22.98 34.66 -11.02
N HIS A 176 22.35 33.64 -11.64
CA HIS A 176 22.94 32.89 -12.75
C HIS A 176 22.84 33.66 -14.07
N GLU A 177 21.70 34.30 -14.35
CA GLU A 177 21.50 35.15 -15.53
C GLU A 177 22.48 36.36 -15.54
N LEU A 178 22.73 36.95 -14.36
CA LEU A 178 23.78 37.96 -14.14
C LEU A 178 25.21 37.45 -14.35
N GLN A 179 25.45 36.14 -14.26
CA GLN A 179 26.78 35.55 -14.41
C GLN A 179 27.11 35.30 -15.90
N ASP A 180 26.20 34.71 -16.66
CA ASP A 180 26.40 34.44 -18.10
C ASP A 180 26.55 35.75 -18.90
N SER A 181 25.92 36.83 -18.41
CA SER A 181 26.01 38.20 -18.95
C SER A 181 27.43 38.79 -19.00
N GLN A 182 28.42 38.23 -18.28
CA GLN A 182 29.80 38.74 -18.32
C GLN A 182 30.61 38.30 -19.55
N GLY A 183 30.12 37.33 -20.34
CA GLY A 183 30.91 36.62 -21.35
C GLY A 183 31.31 37.36 -22.64
N SER A 184 31.03 38.66 -22.79
CA SER A 184 31.09 39.34 -24.10
C SER A 184 32.03 40.57 -24.21
N TYR A 185 32.73 40.98 -23.14
CA TYR A 185 33.42 42.30 -23.11
C TYR A 185 34.81 42.33 -22.43
N LEU A 186 35.62 41.25 -22.52
CA LEU A 186 37.03 41.27 -22.13
C LEU A 186 37.96 40.54 -23.12
N SER A 187 39.28 40.72 -22.92
CA SER A 187 40.34 40.52 -23.93
C SER A 187 40.60 39.05 -24.34
N ILE A 188 41.08 38.87 -25.57
CA ILE A 188 41.35 37.57 -26.22
C ILE A 188 42.62 36.87 -25.70
N TYR A 189 43.11 37.22 -24.50
CA TYR A 189 44.38 36.74 -23.95
C TYR A 189 44.33 36.32 -22.47
N ASP A 190 43.24 36.60 -21.75
CA ASP A 190 43.10 36.21 -20.35
C ASP A 190 42.59 34.77 -20.21
N GLN A 191 43.00 34.08 -19.14
CA GLN A 191 42.88 32.63 -18.99
C GLN A 191 41.42 32.14 -18.86
N PRO A 192 41.11 30.88 -19.26
CA PRO A 192 39.77 30.32 -19.16
C PRO A 192 39.30 30.27 -17.71
N THR A 193 38.36 31.14 -17.36
CA THR A 193 37.72 31.15 -16.05
C THR A 193 36.81 29.93 -15.92
N LEU A 194 37.04 29.13 -14.86
CA LEU A 194 36.12 28.05 -14.51
C LEU A 194 34.72 28.64 -14.19
N PRO A 195 33.63 27.86 -14.34
CA PRO A 195 32.29 28.30 -13.96
C PRO A 195 32.19 28.56 -12.45
N LEU A 196 32.49 29.79 -12.05
CA LEU A 196 32.49 30.31 -10.69
C LEU A 196 31.05 30.47 -10.18
N GLN A 197 30.37 29.36 -9.90
CA GLN A 197 29.09 29.38 -9.19
C GLN A 197 29.21 30.23 -7.93
N ASP A 198 28.35 31.25 -7.81
CA ASP A 198 28.49 32.26 -6.77
C ASP A 198 28.49 31.61 -5.37
N PRO A 199 29.46 31.91 -4.48
CA PRO A 199 29.61 31.21 -3.20
C PRO A 199 28.38 31.34 -2.29
N VAL A 200 27.56 32.38 -2.50
CA VAL A 200 26.26 32.55 -1.83
C VAL A 200 25.28 31.45 -2.24
N ILE A 201 25.20 31.08 -3.53
CA ILE A 201 24.30 30.02 -4.03
C ILE A 201 24.69 28.66 -3.44
N HIS A 202 25.99 28.32 -3.43
CA HIS A 202 26.47 27.08 -2.81
C HIS A 202 26.16 27.05 -1.30
N SER A 203 26.32 28.19 -0.62
CA SER A 203 25.99 28.34 0.80
C SER A 203 24.50 28.19 1.08
N ILE A 204 23.63 28.76 0.23
CA ILE A 204 22.17 28.61 0.30
C ILE A 204 21.78 27.15 0.09
N LYS A 205 22.30 26.48 -0.94
CA LYS A 205 22.01 25.06 -1.21
C LYS A 205 22.41 24.20 -0.01
N ALA A 206 23.62 24.35 0.50
CA ALA A 206 24.09 23.63 1.69
C ALA A 206 23.26 23.97 2.95
N ALA A 207 22.69 25.18 3.05
CA ALA A 207 21.78 25.56 4.13
C ALA A 207 20.40 24.92 3.97
N VAL A 208 19.85 24.86 2.76
CA VAL A 208 18.59 24.14 2.44
C VAL A 208 18.73 22.64 2.67
N ASP A 209 19.86 22.03 2.30
CA ASP A 209 20.13 20.61 2.54
C ASP A 209 20.22 20.31 4.05
N ARG A 210 21.01 21.10 4.81
CA ARG A 210 21.06 21.01 6.29
C ARG A 210 19.68 21.21 6.91
N LEU A 211 18.95 22.23 6.46
CA LEU A 211 17.62 22.56 6.98
C LEU A 211 16.65 21.39 6.72
N THR A 212 16.64 20.83 5.51
CA THR A 212 15.85 19.66 5.11
C THR A 212 16.17 18.46 6.00
N HIS A 213 17.44 18.11 6.19
CA HIS A 213 17.82 17.05 7.15
C HIS A 213 17.41 17.38 8.59
N SER A 214 17.52 18.64 9.01
CA SER A 214 17.20 19.07 10.37
C SER A 214 15.70 19.02 10.66
N THR A 215 14.84 19.32 9.68
CA THR A 215 13.39 19.46 9.90
C THR A 215 12.56 18.34 9.32
N ASN A 216 13.09 17.51 8.39
CA ASN A 216 12.34 16.52 7.60
C ASN A 216 11.08 16.03 8.31
N PHE A 217 9.94 16.63 7.93
CA PHE A 217 8.69 16.45 8.66
C PHE A 217 8.23 15.00 8.57
N LEU A 218 8.52 14.31 7.46
CA LEU A 218 8.22 12.89 7.28
C LEU A 218 9.08 11.99 8.17
N ASN A 219 10.36 12.31 8.40
CA ASN A 219 11.18 11.58 9.38
C ASN A 219 10.74 11.85 10.82
N PHE A 220 10.34 13.08 11.15
CA PHE A 220 9.85 13.41 12.48
C PHE A 220 8.46 12.82 12.74
N MET A 221 7.56 12.85 11.75
CA MET A 221 6.31 12.10 11.72
C MET A 221 6.57 10.60 11.86
N ALA A 222 7.45 9.99 11.05
CA ALA A 222 7.69 8.55 11.09
C ALA A 222 8.26 8.07 12.44
N GLN A 223 9.13 8.84 13.09
CA GLN A 223 9.65 8.52 14.42
C GLN A 223 8.58 8.53 15.54
N HIS A 224 7.40 9.10 15.29
CA HIS A 224 6.36 9.30 16.31
C HIS A 224 4.98 8.72 15.91
N ALA A 225 4.67 8.58 14.62
CA ALA A 225 3.43 7.99 14.12
C ALA A 225 3.44 6.46 14.18
N PHE A 226 4.62 5.83 14.10
CA PHE A 226 4.80 4.38 14.26
C PHE A 226 4.39 3.86 15.64
N ILE A 227 4.38 4.74 16.65
CA ILE A 227 4.21 4.39 18.06
C ILE A 227 2.72 4.37 18.47
N MET A 228 1.79 4.72 17.57
CA MET A 228 0.35 4.87 17.84
C MET A 228 -0.54 3.80 17.15
N GLN A 229 -0.09 2.54 17.05
CA GLN A 229 -0.92 1.43 16.56
C GLN A 229 -1.01 0.20 17.49
N GLU A 230 -0.49 0.31 18.72
CA GLU A 230 -0.67 -0.69 19.77
C GLU A 230 -1.50 -0.11 20.94
N GLU A 231 -2.60 -0.79 21.27
CA GLU A 231 -3.11 -0.86 22.66
C GLU A 231 -2.00 -1.46 23.54
N LEU A 232 -1.91 -1.05 24.81
CA LEU A 232 -0.73 -1.32 25.65
C LEU A 232 -0.45 -2.83 25.85
N PRO A 233 0.78 -3.30 25.57
CA PRO A 233 1.43 -4.33 26.36
C PRO A 233 1.98 -3.73 27.68
N ALA A 234 2.20 -4.57 28.67
CA ALA A 234 2.89 -4.19 29.92
C ALA A 234 4.39 -3.87 29.66
N PRO A 235 5.07 -3.11 30.55
CA PRO A 235 6.42 -2.60 30.27
C PRO A 235 7.52 -3.66 30.45
N THR A 236 7.82 -4.40 29.38
CA THR A 236 9.03 -5.25 29.27
C THR A 236 9.80 -4.95 27.96
N GLU A 237 10.87 -4.18 28.12
CA GLU A 237 12.08 -4.00 27.28
C GLU A 237 11.98 -4.03 25.73
N GLU A 238 12.26 -2.88 25.12
CA GLU A 238 12.31 -2.66 23.66
C GLU A 238 13.50 -3.39 22.96
N HIS A 239 13.39 -4.69 22.66
CA HIS A 239 14.38 -5.41 21.82
C HIS A 239 13.81 -6.46 20.83
N VAL A 240 12.49 -6.52 20.63
CA VAL A 240 11.83 -7.63 19.91
C VAL A 240 11.66 -7.42 18.39
N ASP A 241 11.41 -6.19 17.90
CA ASP A 241 10.90 -5.95 16.52
C ASP A 241 11.88 -6.35 15.39
N ASP A 242 13.20 -6.22 15.60
CA ASP A 242 14.20 -6.65 14.59
C ASP A 242 14.37 -8.18 14.50
N GLN A 243 13.79 -9.00 15.41
CA GLN A 243 13.92 -10.47 15.35
C GLN A 243 12.99 -11.16 14.34
N LYS A 244 11.87 -10.53 13.98
CA LYS A 244 10.85 -11.12 13.08
C LYS A 244 11.19 -10.99 11.59
N TYR A 245 12.13 -10.10 11.26
CA TYR A 245 12.50 -9.80 9.88
C TYR A 245 13.73 -10.60 9.41
N ASN A 246 13.56 -11.46 8.41
CA ASN A 246 14.67 -12.06 7.66
C ASN A 246 14.59 -11.69 6.17
N PHE A 247 15.58 -10.95 5.68
CA PHE A 247 15.70 -10.56 4.27
C PHE A 247 15.73 -11.75 3.30
N MET A 248 16.45 -12.83 3.63
CA MET A 248 16.54 -14.00 2.75
C MET A 248 15.19 -14.73 2.64
N SER A 249 14.44 -14.78 3.74
CA SER A 249 13.08 -15.36 3.74
C SER A 249 12.07 -14.46 3.02
N LEU A 250 12.24 -13.13 3.04
CA LEU A 250 11.50 -12.23 2.13
C LEU A 250 11.88 -12.48 0.66
N LEU A 251 13.17 -12.63 0.35
CA LEU A 251 13.63 -12.92 -1.01
C LEU A 251 13.04 -14.23 -1.55
N LEU A 252 12.95 -15.28 -0.73
CA LEU A 252 12.29 -16.55 -1.08
C LEU A 252 10.79 -16.39 -1.35
N ASN A 253 10.07 -15.53 -0.64
CA ASN A 253 8.66 -15.23 -0.92
C ASN A 253 8.48 -14.45 -2.24
N LEU A 254 9.39 -13.53 -2.55
CA LEU A 254 9.41 -12.81 -3.83
C LEU A 254 9.79 -13.75 -4.99
N ALA A 255 10.77 -14.62 -4.79
CA ALA A 255 11.18 -15.64 -5.77
C ALA A 255 10.07 -16.67 -6.05
N ASN A 256 9.34 -17.12 -5.03
CA ASN A 256 8.15 -17.96 -5.22
C ASN A 256 7.11 -17.24 -6.09
N THR A 257 6.85 -15.97 -5.80
CA THR A 257 5.87 -15.15 -6.54
C THR A 257 6.28 -14.95 -8.01
N PHE A 258 7.56 -14.64 -8.25
CA PHE A 258 8.12 -14.55 -9.60
C PHE A 258 8.00 -15.89 -10.35
N LEU A 259 8.48 -16.98 -9.75
CA LEU A 259 8.50 -18.29 -10.39
C LEU A 259 7.08 -18.83 -10.64
N TYR A 260 6.11 -18.52 -9.78
CA TYR A 260 4.70 -18.84 -10.00
C TYR A 260 4.11 -18.07 -11.18
N MET A 261 4.47 -16.80 -11.38
CA MET A 261 3.99 -16.03 -12.52
C MET A 261 4.70 -16.44 -13.82
N VAL A 262 5.99 -16.81 -13.78
CA VAL A 262 6.65 -17.52 -14.90
C VAL A 262 5.86 -18.80 -15.24
N ASN A 263 5.51 -19.60 -14.22
CA ASN A 263 4.73 -20.84 -14.39
C ASN A 263 3.38 -20.62 -15.08
N THR A 264 2.67 -19.54 -14.73
CA THR A 264 1.37 -19.19 -15.33
C THR A 264 1.50 -18.79 -16.81
N TYR A 265 2.53 -18.02 -17.17
CA TYR A 265 2.60 -17.38 -18.50
C TYR A 265 3.59 -18.00 -19.51
N ILE A 266 4.55 -18.84 -19.08
CA ILE A 266 5.46 -19.59 -19.96
C ILE A 266 4.74 -20.52 -20.96
N ILE A 267 3.47 -20.80 -20.70
CA ILE A 267 2.63 -21.66 -21.53
C ILE A 267 1.78 -20.90 -22.55
N VAL A 268 1.55 -19.59 -22.37
CA VAL A 268 0.53 -18.84 -23.13
C VAL A 268 0.82 -18.84 -24.64
N PRO A 269 2.06 -18.59 -25.13
CA PRO A 269 2.35 -18.65 -26.56
C PRO A 269 2.13 -20.01 -27.24
N THR A 270 1.86 -21.09 -26.48
CA THR A 270 1.73 -22.47 -26.97
C THR A 270 0.42 -23.16 -26.55
N ALA A 271 -0.49 -22.46 -25.85
CA ALA A 271 -1.61 -23.10 -25.16
C ALA A 271 -2.68 -23.65 -26.13
N ASP A 272 -2.95 -22.92 -27.21
CA ASP A 272 -3.83 -23.32 -28.31
C ASP A 272 -3.17 -24.38 -29.21
N ASP A 273 -1.89 -24.18 -29.57
CA ASP A 273 -1.06 -25.17 -30.27
C ASP A 273 -1.08 -26.54 -29.56
N TYR A 274 -0.90 -26.56 -28.23
CA TYR A 274 -0.91 -27.80 -27.44
C TYR A 274 -2.33 -28.39 -27.32
N SER A 275 -3.36 -27.55 -27.23
CA SER A 275 -4.76 -28.01 -27.27
C SER A 275 -5.07 -28.72 -28.60
N MET A 276 -4.66 -28.14 -29.73
CA MET A 276 -4.82 -28.74 -31.06
C MET A 276 -4.02 -30.04 -31.23
N ASN A 277 -2.76 -30.08 -30.76
CA ASN A 277 -1.95 -31.29 -30.80
C ASN A 277 -2.47 -32.44 -29.91
N LEU A 278 -3.41 -32.16 -28.99
CA LEU A 278 -4.12 -33.15 -28.18
C LEU A 278 -5.56 -33.41 -28.66
N GLY A 279 -5.92 -32.94 -29.87
CA GLY A 279 -7.22 -33.20 -30.50
C GLY A 279 -8.37 -32.31 -30.04
N ALA A 280 -8.09 -31.19 -29.36
CA ALA A 280 -9.08 -30.20 -28.93
C ALA A 280 -9.05 -28.93 -29.80
N ALA A 281 -10.13 -28.14 -29.77
CA ALA A 281 -10.16 -26.86 -30.48
C ALA A 281 -9.18 -25.84 -29.85
N ALA A 282 -8.63 -24.93 -30.66
CA ALA A 282 -7.72 -23.87 -30.20
C ALA A 282 -8.29 -23.06 -29.00
N THR A 283 -9.60 -22.78 -29.01
CA THR A 283 -10.31 -22.04 -27.95
C THR A 283 -10.34 -22.74 -26.59
N VAL A 284 -9.97 -24.03 -26.52
CA VAL A 284 -9.78 -24.75 -25.25
C VAL A 284 -8.54 -24.24 -24.49
N CYS A 285 -7.68 -23.44 -25.13
CA CYS A 285 -6.59 -22.71 -24.45
C CYS A 285 -7.08 -21.91 -23.21
N GLY A 286 -8.28 -21.32 -23.27
CA GLY A 286 -8.88 -20.62 -22.14
C GLY A 286 -9.14 -21.54 -20.94
N ILE A 287 -9.64 -22.76 -21.18
CA ILE A 287 -9.80 -23.79 -20.15
C ILE A 287 -8.43 -24.23 -19.61
N VAL A 288 -7.43 -24.37 -20.48
CA VAL A 288 -6.07 -24.79 -20.09
C VAL A 288 -5.37 -23.73 -19.22
N ILE A 289 -5.54 -22.45 -19.51
CA ILE A 289 -5.01 -21.34 -18.69
C ILE A 289 -5.83 -21.22 -17.41
N GLY A 290 -7.15 -21.07 -17.53
CA GLY A 290 -8.09 -20.82 -16.43
C GLY A 290 -8.21 -21.95 -15.41
N ALA A 291 -7.91 -23.21 -15.76
CA ALA A 291 -7.88 -24.32 -14.80
C ALA A 291 -6.91 -24.07 -13.63
N MET A 292 -5.80 -23.33 -13.87
CA MET A 292 -4.87 -22.91 -12.83
C MET A 292 -5.48 -21.83 -11.92
N ALA A 293 -6.25 -20.89 -12.46
CA ALA A 293 -6.95 -19.87 -11.68
C ALA A 293 -8.12 -20.47 -10.87
N VAL A 294 -8.90 -21.38 -11.46
CA VAL A 294 -10.01 -22.08 -10.78
C VAL A 294 -9.50 -22.87 -9.57
N ALA A 295 -8.45 -23.66 -9.76
CA ALA A 295 -7.83 -24.41 -8.66
C ALA A 295 -7.18 -23.49 -7.61
N GLN A 296 -6.63 -22.35 -8.03
CA GLN A 296 -6.08 -21.35 -7.10
C GLN A 296 -7.14 -20.85 -6.11
N VAL A 297 -8.34 -20.44 -6.55
CA VAL A 297 -9.42 -19.90 -5.67
C VAL A 297 -9.71 -20.80 -4.46
N PHE A 298 -9.77 -22.11 -4.64
CA PHE A 298 -10.00 -23.04 -3.53
C PHE A 298 -8.75 -23.22 -2.65
N SER A 299 -7.56 -23.24 -3.25
CA SER A 299 -6.30 -23.40 -2.52
C SER A 299 -5.94 -22.17 -1.68
N SER A 300 -6.17 -20.94 -2.15
CA SER A 300 -5.73 -19.73 -1.46
C SER A 300 -6.40 -19.57 -0.09
N VAL A 301 -7.65 -19.99 0.06
CA VAL A 301 -8.35 -20.05 1.36
C VAL A 301 -7.65 -21.03 2.31
N TYR A 302 -7.33 -22.25 1.86
CA TYR A 302 -6.62 -23.26 2.67
C TYR A 302 -5.19 -22.83 3.02
N PHE A 303 -4.46 -22.27 2.07
CA PHE A 303 -3.12 -21.72 2.28
C PHE A 303 -3.12 -20.51 3.25
N SER A 304 -4.13 -19.64 3.18
CA SER A 304 -4.32 -18.57 4.17
C SER A 304 -4.65 -19.12 5.56
N ALA A 305 -5.45 -20.19 5.64
CA ALA A 305 -5.74 -20.87 6.89
C ALA A 305 -4.50 -21.55 7.49
N TRP A 306 -3.68 -22.21 6.68
CA TRP A 306 -2.46 -22.91 7.10
C TRP A 306 -1.34 -21.94 7.52
N SER A 307 -1.22 -20.78 6.84
CA SER A 307 -0.25 -19.73 7.20
C SER A 307 -0.50 -19.05 8.55
N ASN A 308 -1.67 -19.25 9.17
CA ASN A 308 -1.87 -18.94 10.59
C ASN A 308 -0.89 -19.71 11.50
N LYS A 309 -0.39 -20.89 11.07
CA LYS A 309 0.49 -21.77 11.88
C LYS A 309 1.95 -21.84 11.40
N SER A 310 2.21 -21.82 10.09
CA SER A 310 3.57 -21.81 9.53
C SER A 310 3.57 -21.23 8.12
N TYR A 311 4.59 -20.45 7.75
CA TYR A 311 4.82 -20.02 6.35
C TYR A 311 5.66 -21.05 5.58
N PHE A 312 6.60 -21.74 6.24
CA PHE A 312 7.47 -22.74 5.60
C PHE A 312 6.70 -23.95 5.08
N ARG A 313 5.81 -24.54 5.89
CA ARG A 313 5.09 -25.79 5.50
C ARG A 313 4.20 -25.61 4.25
N PRO A 314 3.41 -24.53 4.11
CA PRO A 314 2.73 -24.21 2.85
C PRO A 314 3.67 -24.01 1.66
N LEU A 315 4.81 -23.33 1.82
CA LEU A 315 5.75 -23.08 0.73
C LEU A 315 6.41 -24.37 0.22
N VAL A 316 6.74 -25.30 1.12
CA VAL A 316 7.23 -26.64 0.77
C VAL A 316 6.16 -27.43 -0.01
N PHE A 317 4.93 -27.48 0.51
CA PHE A 317 3.82 -28.18 -0.16
C PHE A 317 3.51 -27.59 -1.54
N SER A 318 3.42 -26.25 -1.64
CA SER A 318 3.32 -25.49 -2.90
C SER A 318 4.34 -25.96 -3.92
N SER A 319 5.62 -25.97 -3.55
CA SER A 319 6.71 -26.32 -4.46
C SER A 319 6.65 -27.77 -4.95
N ILE A 320 6.23 -28.71 -4.09
CA ILE A 320 6.05 -30.12 -4.44
C ILE A 320 4.86 -30.30 -5.40
N VAL A 321 3.72 -29.66 -5.13
CA VAL A 321 2.54 -29.75 -6.01
C VAL A 321 2.79 -29.06 -7.36
N LEU A 322 3.51 -27.94 -7.39
CA LEU A 322 3.93 -27.25 -8.62
C LEU A 322 4.93 -28.07 -9.44
N PHE A 323 5.86 -28.79 -8.81
CA PHE A 323 6.71 -29.76 -9.51
C PHE A 323 5.86 -30.87 -10.17
N MET A 324 4.94 -31.49 -9.42
CA MET A 324 4.09 -32.56 -9.94
C MET A 324 3.16 -32.08 -11.07
N GLY A 325 2.55 -30.90 -10.93
CA GLY A 325 1.66 -30.33 -11.95
C GLY A 325 2.37 -30.04 -13.27
N ASN A 326 3.61 -29.54 -13.21
CA ASN A 326 4.44 -29.31 -14.39
C ASN A 326 4.94 -30.61 -15.04
N LEU A 327 5.28 -31.62 -14.24
CA LEU A 327 5.66 -32.93 -14.74
C LEU A 327 4.48 -33.58 -15.49
N MET A 328 3.27 -33.49 -14.94
CA MET A 328 2.05 -33.95 -15.61
C MET A 328 1.75 -33.17 -16.90
N TYR A 329 1.91 -31.84 -16.88
CA TYR A 329 1.75 -31.00 -18.07
C TYR A 329 2.73 -31.38 -19.20
N ALA A 330 4.00 -31.66 -18.86
CA ALA A 330 5.00 -32.10 -19.83
C ALA A 330 4.72 -33.50 -20.40
N LEU A 331 4.27 -34.44 -19.55
CA LEU A 331 3.96 -35.82 -19.94
C LEU A 331 2.65 -35.97 -20.75
N ALA A 332 1.76 -34.97 -20.73
CA ALA A 332 0.44 -35.08 -21.35
C ALA A 332 0.46 -35.33 -22.87
N LEU A 333 1.52 -34.92 -23.57
CA LEU A 333 1.72 -35.21 -25.00
C LEU A 333 2.08 -36.67 -25.25
N ASP A 334 3.03 -37.24 -24.49
CA ASP A 334 3.44 -38.64 -24.63
C ASP A 334 2.37 -39.62 -24.12
N LEU A 335 1.51 -39.16 -23.22
CA LEU A 335 0.29 -39.87 -22.78
C LEU A 335 -0.94 -39.57 -23.66
N ASN A 336 -0.81 -38.71 -24.68
CA ASN A 336 -1.84 -38.28 -25.61
C ASN A 336 -3.20 -37.97 -24.95
N SER A 337 -3.20 -37.17 -23.87
CA SER A 337 -4.39 -36.96 -23.05
C SER A 337 -4.50 -35.53 -22.52
N ILE A 338 -5.51 -34.80 -23.02
CA ILE A 338 -5.88 -33.47 -22.51
C ILE A 338 -6.32 -33.49 -21.04
N TRP A 339 -6.82 -34.62 -20.52
CA TRP A 339 -7.15 -34.77 -19.10
C TRP A 339 -5.91 -34.74 -18.21
N VAL A 340 -4.78 -35.30 -18.66
CA VAL A 340 -3.50 -35.22 -17.92
C VAL A 340 -2.97 -33.78 -17.95
N LEU A 341 -3.09 -33.10 -19.09
CA LEU A 341 -2.72 -31.69 -19.24
C LEU A 341 -3.53 -30.81 -18.27
N LEU A 342 -4.86 -30.91 -18.28
CA LEU A 342 -5.76 -30.16 -17.41
C LEU A 342 -5.55 -30.50 -15.92
N LEU A 343 -5.32 -31.76 -15.58
CA LEU A 343 -5.04 -32.16 -14.20
C LEU A 343 -3.69 -31.59 -13.71
N GLY A 344 -2.68 -31.55 -14.58
CA GLY A 344 -1.42 -30.84 -14.31
C GLY A 344 -1.63 -29.34 -14.04
N ARG A 345 -2.56 -28.69 -14.76
CA ARG A 345 -2.93 -27.28 -14.50
C ARG A 345 -3.68 -27.07 -13.19
N VAL A 346 -4.59 -27.98 -12.85
CA VAL A 346 -5.26 -27.99 -11.54
C VAL A 346 -4.22 -28.12 -10.42
N PHE A 347 -3.24 -29.02 -10.55
CA PHE A 347 -2.13 -29.13 -9.59
C PHE A 347 -1.31 -27.83 -9.51
N CYS A 348 -0.92 -27.24 -10.63
CA CYS A 348 -0.21 -25.95 -10.63
C CYS A 348 -1.01 -24.83 -9.93
N GLY A 349 -2.35 -24.83 -10.03
CA GLY A 349 -3.20 -23.89 -9.29
C GLY A 349 -3.33 -24.22 -7.80
N LEU A 350 -3.47 -25.50 -7.45
CA LEU A 350 -3.51 -25.98 -6.05
C LEU A 350 -2.21 -25.67 -5.29
N GLY A 351 -1.08 -25.55 -5.99
CA GLY A 351 0.20 -25.14 -5.42
C GLY A 351 0.36 -23.63 -5.19
N SER A 352 -0.68 -22.80 -5.34
CA SER A 352 -0.55 -21.34 -5.29
C SER A 352 -0.32 -20.76 -3.89
N ALA A 353 0.94 -20.54 -3.52
CA ALA A 353 1.30 -19.88 -2.27
C ALA A 353 1.09 -18.35 -2.27
N ARG A 354 0.50 -17.72 -3.31
CA ARG A 354 0.45 -16.24 -3.41
C ARG A 354 -0.25 -15.56 -2.22
N ALA A 355 -1.27 -16.20 -1.63
CA ALA A 355 -1.91 -15.71 -0.40
C ALA A 355 -0.95 -15.73 0.80
N VAL A 356 -0.10 -16.75 0.92
CA VAL A 356 0.96 -16.87 1.94
C VAL A 356 2.03 -15.81 1.72
N ASN A 357 2.49 -15.61 0.48
CA ASN A 357 3.53 -14.63 0.16
C ASN A 357 3.10 -13.20 0.52
N ARG A 358 1.85 -12.84 0.18
CA ARG A 358 1.26 -11.54 0.55
C ARG A 358 1.09 -11.40 2.06
N ARG A 359 0.66 -12.47 2.73
CA ARG A 359 0.54 -12.49 4.19
C ARG A 359 1.89 -12.37 4.89
N TYR A 360 2.93 -13.05 4.42
CA TYR A 360 4.29 -12.93 4.96
C TYR A 360 4.79 -11.47 4.90
N ILE A 361 4.48 -10.75 3.81
CA ILE A 361 4.78 -9.31 3.68
C ILE A 361 3.96 -8.47 4.67
N SER A 362 2.69 -8.79 4.88
CA SER A 362 1.84 -8.15 5.91
C SER A 362 2.37 -8.38 7.33
N ASP A 363 2.78 -9.61 7.65
CA ASP A 363 2.95 -10.03 9.04
C ASP A 363 4.41 -9.90 9.51
N CYS A 364 5.38 -10.13 8.61
CA CYS A 364 6.80 -10.31 8.97
C CYS A 364 7.73 -9.19 8.46
N VAL A 365 7.23 -8.27 7.64
CA VAL A 365 8.03 -7.13 7.13
C VAL A 365 7.70 -5.87 7.94
N PRO A 366 8.70 -5.22 8.58
CA PRO A 366 8.50 -3.99 9.35
C PRO A 366 7.85 -2.88 8.52
N LEU A 367 6.92 -2.13 9.13
CA LEU A 367 6.10 -1.11 8.47
C LEU A 367 6.92 -0.13 7.59
N ARG A 368 8.13 0.25 8.04
CA ARG A 368 9.08 1.13 7.33
C ARG A 368 9.45 0.67 5.92
N ILE A 369 9.44 -0.63 5.64
CA ILE A 369 9.81 -1.23 4.35
C ILE A 369 8.69 -2.10 3.76
N ARG A 370 7.53 -2.19 4.42
CA ARG A 370 6.39 -3.00 3.95
C ARG A 370 5.84 -2.52 2.61
N MET A 371 5.78 -1.20 2.39
CA MET A 371 5.41 -0.62 1.08
C MET A 371 6.39 -1.05 -0.02
N GLN A 372 7.70 -1.01 0.25
CA GLN A 372 8.74 -1.43 -0.70
C GLN A 372 8.68 -2.94 -0.98
N ALA A 373 8.42 -3.77 0.03
CA ALA A 373 8.22 -5.21 -0.15
C ALA A 373 6.95 -5.54 -0.97
N SER A 374 5.85 -4.80 -0.78
CA SER A 374 4.64 -4.92 -1.61
C SER A 374 4.88 -4.48 -3.05
N ALA A 375 5.59 -3.37 -3.29
CA ALA A 375 6.00 -2.94 -4.62
C ALA A 375 6.96 -3.96 -5.27
N GLY A 376 7.84 -4.59 -4.48
CA GLY A 376 8.69 -5.71 -4.88
C GLY A 376 7.88 -6.95 -5.26
N PHE A 377 6.79 -7.26 -4.55
CA PHE A 377 5.87 -8.36 -4.90
C PHE A 377 5.15 -8.12 -6.23
N VAL A 378 4.69 -6.89 -6.49
CA VAL A 378 4.08 -6.52 -7.78
C VAL A 378 5.13 -6.59 -8.90
N SER A 379 6.31 -6.00 -8.70
CA SER A 379 7.38 -6.02 -9.69
C SER A 379 7.89 -7.44 -9.99
N ALA A 380 8.06 -8.29 -8.97
CA ALA A 380 8.38 -9.70 -9.13
C ALA A 380 7.26 -10.48 -9.84
N SER A 381 5.99 -10.13 -9.58
CA SER A 381 4.86 -10.71 -10.30
C SER A 381 4.92 -10.37 -11.79
N ALA A 382 5.02 -9.09 -12.14
CA ALA A 382 5.07 -8.60 -13.51
C ALA A 382 6.30 -9.10 -14.29
N LEU A 383 7.48 -9.11 -13.65
CA LEU A 383 8.68 -9.75 -14.18
C LEU A 383 8.44 -11.23 -14.52
N GLY A 384 7.70 -11.96 -13.68
CA GLY A 384 7.34 -13.34 -13.98
C GLY A 384 6.41 -13.46 -15.21
N MET A 385 5.44 -12.55 -15.35
CA MET A 385 4.57 -12.48 -16.53
C MET A 385 5.35 -12.15 -17.82
N ALA A 386 6.44 -11.39 -17.73
CA ALA A 386 7.34 -11.10 -18.85
C ALA A 386 8.28 -12.28 -19.18
N CYS A 387 8.92 -12.84 -18.15
CA CYS A 387 9.92 -13.89 -18.30
C CYS A 387 9.33 -15.22 -18.74
N GLY A 388 8.05 -15.52 -18.43
CA GLY A 388 7.37 -16.70 -18.92
C GLY A 388 7.37 -16.78 -20.46
N PRO A 389 6.66 -15.91 -21.18
CA PRO A 389 6.64 -15.89 -22.64
C PRO A 389 8.04 -15.74 -23.26
N ALA A 390 8.94 -14.97 -22.64
CA ALA A 390 10.33 -14.87 -23.08
C ALA A 390 11.05 -16.23 -23.11
N LEU A 391 10.91 -17.03 -22.05
CA LEU A 391 11.45 -18.40 -22.00
C LEU A 391 10.74 -19.32 -23.00
N ALA A 392 9.42 -19.19 -23.17
CA ALA A 392 8.65 -19.96 -24.14
C ALA A 392 9.19 -19.79 -25.58
N GLY A 393 9.51 -18.55 -25.97
CA GLY A 393 10.09 -18.24 -27.28
C GLY A 393 11.49 -18.80 -27.50
N LEU A 394 12.26 -19.06 -26.43
CA LEU A 394 13.57 -19.71 -26.50
C LEU A 394 13.49 -21.25 -26.51
N LEU A 395 12.42 -21.82 -25.95
CA LEU A 395 12.24 -23.27 -25.76
C LEU A 395 11.67 -24.00 -26.99
N GLN A 396 12.04 -23.58 -28.20
CA GLN A 396 11.50 -24.11 -29.46
C GLN A 396 12.29 -25.30 -30.05
N THR A 397 13.23 -25.87 -29.29
CA THR A 397 13.98 -27.08 -29.72
C THR A 397 13.08 -28.32 -29.77
N LYS A 398 13.34 -29.24 -30.71
CA LYS A 398 12.56 -30.48 -30.88
C LYS A 398 13.47 -31.71 -30.88
N PHE A 399 13.35 -32.55 -29.86
CA PHE A 399 14.07 -33.82 -29.72
C PHE A 399 13.25 -34.85 -28.91
N LYS A 400 13.75 -36.09 -28.82
CA LYS A 400 13.19 -37.12 -27.93
C LYS A 400 14.30 -37.79 -27.13
N ILE A 401 14.02 -38.14 -25.88
CA ILE A 401 14.91 -38.96 -25.03
C ILE A 401 14.12 -40.17 -24.55
N TYR A 402 14.53 -41.36 -24.96
CA TYR A 402 13.77 -42.60 -24.83
C TYR A 402 12.32 -42.45 -25.34
N LYS A 403 11.32 -42.44 -24.44
CA LYS A 403 9.90 -42.28 -24.76
C LYS A 403 9.37 -40.85 -24.51
N LEU A 404 10.21 -39.95 -23.99
CA LEU A 404 9.82 -38.58 -23.64
C LEU A 404 10.06 -37.62 -24.80
N THR A 405 9.05 -36.83 -25.14
CA THR A 405 9.10 -35.78 -26.16
C THR A 405 9.49 -34.45 -25.53
N PHE A 406 10.44 -33.78 -26.15
CA PHE A 406 10.85 -32.42 -25.83
C PHE A 406 10.59 -31.55 -27.07
N ASN A 407 9.61 -30.67 -26.99
CA ASN A 407 9.21 -29.72 -28.04
C ASN A 407 8.68 -28.44 -27.39
N GLN A 408 8.33 -27.43 -28.21
CA GLN A 408 7.83 -26.13 -27.74
C GLN A 408 6.67 -26.21 -26.74
N ASN A 409 5.83 -27.25 -26.82
CA ASN A 409 4.66 -27.45 -25.96
C ASN A 409 5.02 -28.09 -24.60
N THR A 410 5.98 -29.01 -24.58
CA THR A 410 6.36 -29.83 -23.41
C THR A 410 7.54 -29.25 -22.62
N LEU A 411 8.47 -28.58 -23.30
CA LEU A 411 9.66 -27.95 -22.69
C LEU A 411 9.33 -26.94 -21.58
N PRO A 412 8.29 -26.09 -21.68
CA PRO A 412 7.83 -25.26 -20.56
C PRO A 412 7.60 -26.07 -19.27
N GLY A 413 6.91 -27.21 -19.35
CA GLY A 413 6.66 -28.07 -18.18
C GLY A 413 7.94 -28.72 -17.64
N TRP A 414 8.84 -29.19 -18.52
CA TRP A 414 10.12 -29.76 -18.10
C TRP A 414 11.00 -28.73 -17.38
N VAL A 415 11.14 -27.52 -17.94
CA VAL A 415 11.94 -26.44 -17.35
C VAL A 415 11.36 -25.98 -16.02
N MET A 416 10.04 -25.76 -15.94
CA MET A 416 9.40 -25.36 -14.69
C MET A 416 9.46 -26.45 -13.62
N SER A 417 9.37 -27.74 -13.99
CA SER A 417 9.56 -28.86 -13.05
C SER A 417 10.92 -28.78 -12.36
N VAL A 418 12.00 -28.59 -13.13
CA VAL A 418 13.36 -28.45 -12.59
C VAL A 418 13.49 -27.17 -11.75
N ALA A 419 12.92 -26.05 -12.21
CA ALA A 419 12.96 -24.80 -11.46
C ALA A 419 12.25 -24.88 -10.09
N TRP A 420 11.13 -25.59 -9.99
CA TRP A 420 10.43 -25.82 -8.72
C TRP A 420 11.19 -26.76 -7.77
N LEU A 421 11.92 -27.76 -8.29
CA LEU A 421 12.83 -28.56 -7.47
C LEU A 421 14.02 -27.73 -6.93
N VAL A 422 14.63 -26.89 -7.77
CA VAL A 422 15.72 -25.99 -7.35
C VAL A 422 15.21 -24.98 -6.31
N TYR A 423 14.02 -24.42 -6.49
CA TYR A 423 13.38 -23.55 -5.50
C TYR A 423 13.09 -24.29 -4.19
N LEU A 424 12.56 -25.51 -4.24
CA LEU A 424 12.30 -26.34 -3.04
C LEU A 424 13.58 -26.59 -2.23
N VAL A 425 14.70 -26.93 -2.89
CA VAL A 425 16.00 -27.12 -2.23
C VAL A 425 16.51 -25.82 -1.62
N TRP A 426 16.42 -24.69 -2.36
CA TRP A 426 16.87 -23.39 -1.85
C TRP A 426 16.02 -22.91 -0.65
N LEU A 427 14.71 -23.08 -0.71
CA LEU A 427 13.76 -22.86 0.38
C LEU A 427 14.14 -23.68 1.62
N TRP A 428 14.40 -24.99 1.46
CA TRP A 428 14.72 -25.89 2.57
C TRP A 428 16.03 -25.52 3.28
N ILE A 429 17.02 -25.01 2.55
CA ILE A 429 18.33 -24.64 3.11
C ILE A 429 18.32 -23.24 3.75
N THR A 430 17.52 -22.29 3.24
CA THR A 430 17.69 -20.85 3.57
C THR A 430 16.46 -20.14 4.12
N PHE A 431 15.30 -20.78 4.19
CA PHE A 431 14.14 -20.20 4.85
C PHE A 431 14.25 -20.30 6.37
N LYS A 432 13.94 -19.22 7.08
CA LYS A 432 13.82 -19.20 8.54
C LYS A 432 12.38 -18.83 8.89
N GLU A 433 11.65 -19.74 9.53
CA GLU A 433 10.32 -19.41 10.06
C GLU A 433 10.47 -18.27 11.10
N PRO A 434 9.68 -17.19 10.98
CA PRO A 434 9.73 -16.05 11.91
C PRO A 434 9.20 -16.46 13.29
N VAL A 435 9.77 -15.89 14.35
CA VAL A 435 9.29 -16.10 15.72
C VAL A 435 7.89 -15.51 15.85
N ARG A 436 6.93 -16.35 16.21
CA ARG A 436 5.57 -15.95 16.55
C ARG A 436 5.50 -15.82 18.06
N ASP A 437 4.88 -14.75 18.55
CA ASP A 437 4.52 -14.66 19.97
C ASP A 437 3.32 -15.59 20.15
N GLU A 438 3.59 -16.85 20.50
CA GLU A 438 2.53 -17.75 20.91
C GLU A 438 1.99 -17.21 22.23
N VAL A 439 0.72 -16.76 22.20
CA VAL A 439 -0.04 -16.58 23.43
C VAL A 439 -0.28 -17.98 23.97
N GLU A 440 0.66 -18.45 24.78
CA GLU A 440 0.41 -19.55 25.69
C GLU A 440 -0.78 -19.16 26.55
N GLU A 441 -1.95 -19.74 26.24
CA GLU A 441 -2.99 -19.95 27.24
C GLU A 441 -2.37 -20.83 28.31
N ASN A 442 -1.74 -20.16 29.29
CA ASN A 442 -1.08 -20.77 30.44
C ASN A 442 -2.16 -21.39 31.34
N HIS A 443 -2.66 -22.55 30.91
CA HIS A 443 -3.40 -23.49 31.74
C HIS A 443 -2.47 -23.90 32.88
N VAL A 444 -2.56 -23.15 33.98
CA VAL A 444 -1.95 -23.50 35.26
C VAL A 444 -2.34 -24.95 35.56
N PRO A 445 -1.37 -25.87 35.67
CA PRO A 445 -1.69 -27.29 35.82
C PRO A 445 -2.20 -27.56 37.24
N HIS A 446 -3.51 -27.43 37.43
CA HIS A 446 -4.22 -28.01 38.56
C HIS A 446 -4.18 -29.54 38.44
N GLN A 447 -3.06 -30.13 38.86
CA GLN A 447 -2.92 -31.57 38.97
C GLN A 447 -3.86 -32.15 40.02
N SER A 448 -4.43 -33.31 39.66
CA SER A 448 -5.02 -34.33 40.55
C SER A 448 -6.03 -33.88 41.61
N ASN A 449 -7.31 -34.23 41.39
CA ASN A 449 -7.96 -35.25 42.22
C ASN A 449 -9.32 -35.69 41.64
N ALA A 450 -9.30 -36.55 40.59
CA ALA A 450 -10.44 -37.38 40.16
C ALA A 450 -10.02 -38.40 39.08
N GLU A 451 -9.08 -39.31 39.37
CA GLU A 451 -9.14 -40.62 38.70
C GLU A 451 -10.28 -41.44 39.33
N ASN A 452 -10.90 -42.33 38.54
CA ASN A 452 -12.13 -43.11 38.80
C ASN A 452 -13.47 -42.40 38.51
N HIS A 453 -13.91 -42.44 37.26
CA HIS A 453 -15.07 -43.26 36.82
C HIS A 453 -15.26 -43.09 35.30
N ILE A 454 -14.73 -44.04 34.50
CA ILE A 454 -15.44 -45.19 33.90
C ILE A 454 -16.10 -44.86 32.54
N ASP A 455 -15.78 -45.68 31.54
CA ASP A 455 -16.43 -45.71 30.23
C ASP A 455 -17.92 -46.05 30.34
N ALA A 456 -18.77 -45.06 30.05
CA ALA A 456 -20.20 -45.24 29.79
C ALA A 456 -20.73 -44.04 28.97
N LEU A 457 -21.86 -44.24 28.27
CA LEU A 457 -22.62 -43.20 27.57
C LEU A 457 -22.05 -42.67 26.24
N GLU A 458 -21.38 -43.53 25.47
CA GLU A 458 -21.94 -43.77 24.12
C GLU A 458 -23.21 -44.63 24.25
N GLU A 459 -24.12 -44.53 23.27
CA GLU A 459 -25.45 -45.18 23.22
C GLU A 459 -26.45 -44.78 24.33
N GLY A 460 -26.97 -43.54 24.24
CA GLY A 460 -27.91 -42.92 25.22
C GLY A 460 -29.23 -42.35 24.64
N VAL A 461 -29.85 -43.01 23.66
CA VAL A 461 -31.27 -42.89 23.21
C VAL A 461 -31.96 -41.49 23.17
N LYS A 462 -32.16 -41.00 21.94
CA LYS A 462 -33.30 -40.22 21.39
C LYS A 462 -34.46 -39.76 22.34
N GLN A 463 -34.64 -38.44 22.47
CA GLN A 463 -35.92 -37.70 22.68
C GLN A 463 -36.73 -37.95 24.00
N PRO A 464 -37.74 -37.12 24.34
CA PRO A 464 -37.83 -35.65 24.29
C PRO A 464 -38.33 -35.02 25.62
N LEU A 465 -38.64 -33.70 25.60
CA LEU A 465 -39.47 -32.90 26.52
C LEU A 465 -40.31 -33.61 27.61
N LEU A 466 -40.28 -33.10 28.85
CA LEU A 466 -41.48 -32.84 29.68
C LEU A 466 -41.20 -31.90 30.89
N ILE A 467 -42.20 -31.68 31.75
CA ILE A 467 -42.34 -30.52 32.67
C ILE A 467 -42.25 -30.92 34.17
N ASN A 468 -41.87 -29.95 35.02
CA ASN A 468 -42.02 -29.81 36.49
C ASN A 468 -43.37 -30.37 37.09
N PRO A 469 -43.55 -30.54 38.43
CA PRO A 469 -42.85 -29.92 39.59
C PRO A 469 -42.67 -30.79 40.89
N MET A 470 -42.37 -30.11 42.02
CA MET A 470 -42.92 -30.30 43.41
C MET A 470 -42.09 -30.95 44.56
N LEU A 471 -42.10 -30.24 45.72
CA LEU A 471 -41.96 -30.67 47.14
C LEU A 471 -40.60 -31.32 47.54
N THR A 472 -39.92 -31.02 48.67
CA THR A 472 -40.15 -30.22 49.91
C THR A 472 -38.76 -29.92 50.56
N ASN A 473 -38.51 -29.26 51.72
CA ASN A 473 -39.32 -28.77 52.86
C ASN A 473 -38.61 -27.61 53.65
N HIS A 474 -39.30 -27.09 54.68
CA HIS A 474 -38.80 -26.37 55.87
C HIS A 474 -38.30 -24.91 55.81
N VAL A 475 -38.45 -24.25 56.97
CA VAL A 475 -38.69 -22.82 57.27
C VAL A 475 -38.33 -22.65 58.78
N PRO A 476 -37.63 -21.58 59.26
CA PRO A 476 -38.36 -20.40 59.77
C PRO A 476 -37.68 -19.00 59.77
N HIS A 477 -38.50 -17.98 59.46
CA HIS A 477 -38.48 -16.58 59.97
C HIS A 477 -37.28 -15.66 59.62
N GLN A 478 -37.40 -14.32 59.62
CA GLN A 478 -38.44 -13.43 60.18
C GLN A 478 -38.55 -12.07 59.43
N SER A 479 -39.75 -11.45 59.35
CA SER A 479 -40.06 -9.98 59.25
C SER A 479 -39.31 -9.07 58.25
N ASN A 480 -39.91 -8.16 57.46
CA ASN A 480 -41.26 -7.53 57.49
C ASN A 480 -41.69 -7.00 56.09
N ALA A 481 -43.01 -6.98 55.84
CA ALA A 481 -43.89 -5.88 55.34
C ALA A 481 -43.37 -4.84 54.29
N GLU A 482 -44.13 -4.31 53.32
CA GLU A 482 -45.56 -4.41 52.85
C GLU A 482 -45.74 -3.54 51.56
N ASN A 483 -46.80 -3.50 50.73
CA ASN A 483 -48.03 -4.30 50.45
C ASN A 483 -48.60 -3.93 49.03
N HIS A 484 -49.71 -4.53 48.60
CA HIS A 484 -50.61 -4.24 47.44
C HIS A 484 -50.10 -4.52 45.99
N ILE A 485 -50.84 -5.09 45.00
CA ILE A 485 -52.29 -5.21 44.63
C ILE A 485 -52.81 -3.96 43.88
N ASP A 486 -53.42 -3.96 42.67
CA ASP A 486 -53.92 -4.96 41.68
C ASP A 486 -53.42 -4.58 40.25
N ALA A 487 -53.55 -5.25 39.08
CA ALA A 487 -54.40 -6.32 38.46
C ALA A 487 -55.48 -5.85 37.44
N LEU A 488 -55.79 -6.71 36.44
CA LEU A 488 -56.72 -6.54 35.27
C LEU A 488 -56.30 -5.47 34.21
N GLU A 489 -56.65 -5.50 32.90
CA GLU A 489 -57.43 -6.47 32.07
C GLU A 489 -56.96 -6.52 30.57
N GLU A 490 -57.77 -7.11 29.67
CA GLU A 490 -57.49 -7.47 28.25
C GLU A 490 -57.45 -6.29 27.23
N GLY A 491 -57.14 -6.53 25.93
CA GLY A 491 -57.02 -5.42 24.94
C GLY A 491 -57.16 -5.65 23.41
N VAL A 492 -56.64 -6.74 22.81
CA VAL A 492 -56.91 -7.20 21.40
C VAL A 492 -56.47 -6.31 20.18
N LYS A 493 -55.86 -6.97 19.18
CA LYS A 493 -55.60 -6.59 17.74
C LYS A 493 -54.42 -5.67 17.33
N GLN A 494 -53.65 -6.20 16.37
CA GLN A 494 -52.77 -5.52 15.40
C GLN A 494 -53.58 -5.24 14.08
N PRO A 495 -53.01 -4.79 12.93
CA PRO A 495 -51.68 -4.23 12.61
C PRO A 495 -51.70 -2.94 11.75
N LEU A 496 -50.53 -2.33 11.49
CA LEU A 496 -49.99 -1.95 10.14
C LEU A 496 -48.96 -0.80 10.19
N LEU A 497 -48.14 -0.69 9.14
CA LEU A 497 -47.19 0.42 8.91
C LEU A 497 -47.83 1.52 8.05
N ILE A 498 -47.37 2.77 8.19
CA ILE A 498 -46.64 3.49 7.11
C ILE A 498 -46.06 4.83 7.62
N THR A 499 -44.96 5.22 6.98
CA THR A 499 -44.12 6.41 7.17
C THR A 499 -44.86 7.76 7.08
N SER A 500 -44.43 8.75 7.86
CA SER A 500 -44.40 10.16 7.43
C SER A 500 -43.20 10.88 8.03
N GLU A 501 -42.45 11.62 7.22
CA GLU A 501 -41.39 12.51 7.69
C GLU A 501 -41.97 13.74 8.38
N ARG A 502 -41.27 14.25 9.40
CA ARG A 502 -41.29 15.69 9.73
C ARG A 502 -39.89 16.13 10.12
N LYS A 503 -39.47 17.26 9.53
CA LYS A 503 -38.43 18.11 10.11
C LYS A 503 -39.12 19.17 10.96
N GLU A 504 -38.52 19.49 12.09
CA GLU A 504 -38.54 20.82 12.69
C GLU A 504 -37.21 20.91 13.46
N ASP A 505 -36.41 21.93 13.16
CA ASP A 505 -35.11 22.18 13.82
C ASP A 505 -35.33 23.04 15.06
N GLU A 506 -34.71 22.71 16.21
CA GLU A 506 -34.42 23.70 17.26
C GLU A 506 -33.27 23.22 18.17
N ASP A 507 -32.44 24.15 18.64
CA ASP A 507 -31.15 23.86 19.28
C ASP A 507 -31.28 23.43 20.76
N ALA A 508 -30.59 22.35 21.14
CA ALA A 508 -30.34 22.01 22.54
C ALA A 508 -29.03 21.23 22.70
N ASP A 509 -27.93 21.93 23.06
CA ASP A 509 -26.71 21.30 23.53
C ASP A 509 -26.97 20.53 24.84
N GLN A 510 -26.76 19.21 24.84
CA GLN A 510 -26.63 18.42 26.08
C GLN A 510 -25.67 17.25 25.86
N ASP A 511 -24.50 17.32 26.53
CA ASP A 511 -23.52 16.24 26.56
C ASP A 511 -24.14 14.95 27.11
N TYR A 512 -24.08 13.86 26.35
CA TYR A 512 -24.34 12.51 26.84
C TYR A 512 -23.04 11.69 26.93
N ASP A 513 -22.88 10.99 28.06
CA ASP A 513 -21.68 10.25 28.44
C ASP A 513 -21.69 8.84 27.84
N ASP A 514 -21.37 8.72 26.55
CA ASP A 514 -21.12 7.44 25.87
C ASP A 514 -19.78 6.83 26.32
N SER A 515 -19.75 6.35 27.56
CA SER A 515 -18.69 5.51 28.13
C SER A 515 -19.02 4.01 28.06
N GLU A 516 -19.77 3.58 27.04
CA GLU A 516 -19.91 2.15 26.70
C GLU A 516 -18.61 1.58 26.10
N GLU A 517 -18.01 0.61 26.79
CA GLU A 517 -16.93 -0.20 26.22
C GLU A 517 -17.48 -1.10 25.09
N ALA A 518 -17.00 -0.89 23.87
CA ALA A 518 -17.46 -1.65 22.70
C ALA A 518 -17.28 -3.18 22.90
N PRO A 519 -18.36 -3.98 22.92
CA PRO A 519 -18.38 -5.34 23.47
C PRO A 519 -17.37 -6.27 22.77
N GLU A 520 -16.88 -7.29 23.48
CA GLU A 520 -15.67 -8.08 23.13
C GLU A 520 -15.65 -8.73 21.72
N GLU A 521 -16.80 -8.85 21.05
CA GLU A 521 -16.85 -9.17 19.61
C GLU A 521 -16.11 -8.14 18.73
N SER A 522 -15.87 -6.93 19.24
CA SER A 522 -15.11 -5.84 18.61
C SER A 522 -13.65 -6.19 18.31
N ARG A 523 -13.05 -7.14 19.05
CA ARG A 523 -11.62 -7.51 18.92
C ARG A 523 -11.35 -8.80 18.12
N LYS A 524 -12.35 -9.63 17.83
CA LYS A 524 -12.17 -10.98 17.22
C LYS A 524 -11.72 -10.91 15.72
N PRO A 525 -10.86 -11.83 15.23
CA PRO A 525 -10.35 -11.84 13.86
C PRO A 525 -11.37 -12.36 12.82
N ALA A 526 -11.15 -12.04 11.53
CA ALA A 526 -12.05 -12.40 10.43
C ALA A 526 -11.93 -13.88 10.01
N ASN A 527 -12.60 -14.76 10.76
CA ASN A 527 -12.59 -16.21 10.53
C ASN A 527 -13.67 -16.72 9.56
N SER A 528 -14.61 -15.86 9.10
CA SER A 528 -15.62 -16.22 8.10
C SER A 528 -15.79 -15.14 7.02
N LEU A 529 -16.16 -15.54 5.80
CA LEU A 529 -16.40 -14.62 4.68
C LEU A 529 -17.52 -13.59 5.00
N ARG A 530 -18.56 -13.98 5.76
CA ARG A 530 -19.62 -13.08 6.22
C ARG A 530 -19.10 -12.02 7.19
N SER A 531 -18.20 -12.40 8.11
CA SER A 531 -17.55 -11.45 9.03
C SER A 531 -16.60 -10.51 8.29
N ALA A 532 -15.80 -11.02 7.36
CA ALA A 532 -14.90 -10.23 6.52
C ALA A 532 -15.68 -9.20 5.69
N TYR A 533 -16.76 -9.61 5.00
CA TYR A 533 -17.56 -8.71 4.16
C TYR A 533 -18.23 -7.57 4.96
N ARG A 534 -18.65 -7.84 6.21
CA ARG A 534 -19.17 -6.80 7.12
C ARG A 534 -18.11 -5.79 7.56
N LEU A 535 -16.84 -6.20 7.61
CA LEU A 535 -15.70 -5.34 7.95
C LEU A 535 -15.16 -4.53 6.75
N LEU A 536 -15.64 -4.76 5.53
CA LEU A 536 -15.24 -3.97 4.35
C LEU A 536 -15.99 -2.64 4.32
N THR A 537 -15.27 -1.52 4.49
CA THR A 537 -15.81 -0.19 4.20
C THR A 537 -16.17 -0.05 2.71
N PRO A 538 -17.04 0.89 2.31
CA PRO A 538 -17.37 1.11 0.90
C PRO A 538 -16.13 1.31 0.02
N SER A 539 -15.14 2.06 0.51
CA SER A 539 -13.86 2.28 -0.16
C SER A 539 -13.09 0.97 -0.37
N VAL A 540 -12.98 0.08 0.62
CA VAL A 540 -12.31 -1.23 0.42
C VAL A 540 -13.05 -2.08 -0.62
N LYS A 541 -14.40 -2.03 -0.66
CA LYS A 541 -15.18 -2.74 -1.69
C LYS A 541 -14.89 -2.21 -3.09
N VAL A 542 -14.76 -0.89 -3.26
CA VAL A 542 -14.37 -0.27 -4.55
C VAL A 542 -12.94 -0.65 -4.93
N GLN A 543 -11.98 -0.62 -3.99
CA GLN A 543 -10.59 -1.04 -4.26
C GLN A 543 -10.50 -2.52 -4.70
N LEU A 544 -11.31 -3.42 -4.13
CA LEU A 544 -11.42 -4.80 -4.58
C LEU A 544 -12.09 -4.93 -5.98
N LEU A 545 -13.09 -4.10 -6.29
CA LEU A 545 -13.71 -4.04 -7.62
C LEU A 545 -12.71 -3.53 -8.69
N ILE A 546 -11.90 -2.53 -8.37
CA ILE A 546 -10.82 -2.03 -9.23
C ILE A 546 -9.78 -3.12 -9.46
N TYR A 547 -9.45 -3.90 -8.41
CA TYR A 547 -8.50 -5.00 -8.51
C TYR A 547 -9.03 -6.17 -9.36
N PHE A 548 -10.34 -6.45 -9.27
CA PHE A 548 -11.02 -7.38 -10.16
C PHE A 548 -10.99 -6.87 -11.61
N MET A 549 -11.36 -5.60 -11.83
CA MET A 549 -11.42 -4.98 -13.17
C MET A 549 -10.07 -5.04 -13.89
N LEU A 550 -8.99 -4.60 -13.23
CA LEU A 550 -7.67 -4.57 -13.88
C LEU A 550 -7.16 -5.98 -14.18
N LYS A 551 -7.42 -6.97 -13.31
CA LYS A 551 -7.01 -8.35 -13.56
C LYS A 551 -7.88 -9.05 -14.61
N TYR A 552 -9.16 -8.70 -14.71
CA TYR A 552 -10.02 -9.18 -15.80
C TYR A 552 -9.50 -8.68 -17.16
N ALA A 553 -9.26 -7.37 -17.30
CA ALA A 553 -8.78 -6.78 -18.54
C ALA A 553 -7.38 -7.29 -18.94
N MET A 554 -6.47 -7.42 -17.97
CA MET A 554 -5.15 -8.03 -18.20
C MET A 554 -5.23 -9.49 -18.65
N GLU A 555 -6.04 -10.32 -17.99
CA GLU A 555 -6.11 -11.74 -18.36
C GLU A 555 -6.78 -11.94 -19.72
N VAL A 556 -7.79 -11.13 -20.08
CA VAL A 556 -8.32 -11.11 -21.46
C VAL A 556 -7.19 -10.87 -22.47
N LEU A 557 -6.46 -9.76 -22.34
CA LEU A 557 -5.38 -9.38 -23.25
C LEU A 557 -4.26 -10.44 -23.34
N LEU A 558 -3.92 -11.09 -22.22
CA LEU A 558 -2.85 -12.08 -22.17
C LEU A 558 -3.32 -13.45 -22.69
N SER A 559 -4.43 -14.00 -22.19
CA SER A 559 -4.90 -15.36 -22.50
C SER A 559 -5.41 -15.52 -23.92
N GLU A 560 -6.00 -14.50 -24.55
CA GLU A 560 -6.47 -14.58 -25.95
C GLU A 560 -5.39 -14.24 -26.99
N SER A 561 -4.21 -13.79 -26.56
CA SER A 561 -3.18 -13.19 -27.42
C SER A 561 -2.68 -14.10 -28.55
N SER A 562 -2.44 -15.39 -28.29
CA SER A 562 -2.02 -16.32 -29.35
C SER A 562 -3.13 -16.50 -30.39
N VAL A 563 -4.34 -16.87 -29.95
CA VAL A 563 -5.51 -17.09 -30.82
C VAL A 563 -5.83 -15.86 -31.67
N ILE A 564 -5.86 -14.66 -31.08
CA ILE A 564 -6.17 -13.42 -31.80
C ILE A 564 -5.07 -13.03 -32.80
N THR A 565 -3.80 -13.12 -32.42
CA THR A 565 -2.71 -12.69 -33.32
C THR A 565 -2.38 -13.72 -34.41
N THR A 566 -2.55 -15.01 -34.15
CA THR A 566 -2.51 -16.05 -35.18
C THR A 566 -3.70 -15.88 -36.15
N TYR A 567 -4.92 -15.61 -35.66
CA TYR A 567 -6.09 -15.42 -36.52
C TYR A 567 -6.04 -14.15 -37.39
N TYR A 568 -5.74 -12.98 -36.82
CA TYR A 568 -5.76 -11.70 -37.55
C TYR A 568 -4.44 -11.38 -38.28
N PHE A 569 -3.29 -11.85 -37.79
CA PHE A 569 -1.97 -11.43 -38.27
C PHE A 569 -1.06 -12.59 -38.72
N ASN A 570 -1.53 -13.85 -38.66
CA ASN A 570 -0.72 -15.06 -38.93
C ASN A 570 0.59 -15.10 -38.13
N TRP A 571 0.56 -14.60 -36.88
CA TRP A 571 1.73 -14.63 -36.00
C TRP A 571 2.13 -16.06 -35.62
N SER A 572 3.44 -16.27 -35.52
CA SER A 572 4.03 -17.50 -34.98
C SER A 572 4.06 -17.49 -33.45
N THR A 573 4.15 -18.68 -32.86
CA THR A 573 4.49 -18.93 -31.44
C THR A 573 5.61 -18.01 -30.93
N SER A 574 6.65 -17.80 -31.75
CA SER A 574 7.81 -16.95 -31.43
C SER A 574 7.46 -15.46 -31.45
N SER A 575 6.61 -15.02 -32.40
CA SER A 575 6.11 -13.65 -32.48
C SER A 575 5.25 -13.30 -31.26
N VAL A 576 4.35 -14.21 -30.84
CA VAL A 576 3.52 -14.07 -29.64
C VAL A 576 4.39 -13.98 -28.39
N ALA A 577 5.36 -14.89 -28.25
CA ALA A 577 6.32 -14.89 -27.16
C ALA A 577 7.10 -13.57 -27.03
N ILE A 578 7.60 -13.02 -28.15
CA ILE A 578 8.31 -11.74 -28.18
C ILE A 578 7.39 -10.58 -27.81
N PHE A 579 6.16 -10.53 -28.35
CA PHE A 579 5.18 -9.48 -28.01
C PHE A 579 4.89 -9.45 -26.50
N LEU A 580 4.54 -10.60 -25.91
CA LEU A 580 4.21 -10.69 -24.48
C LEU A 580 5.43 -10.41 -23.59
N ALA A 581 6.63 -10.84 -24.00
CA ALA A 581 7.88 -10.52 -23.30
C ALA A 581 8.15 -9.02 -23.29
N CYS A 582 8.06 -8.35 -24.45
CA CYS A 582 8.22 -6.90 -24.56
C CYS A 582 7.16 -6.14 -23.75
N LEU A 583 5.89 -6.56 -23.83
CA LEU A 583 4.77 -6.00 -23.07
C LEU A 583 5.04 -6.08 -21.56
N GLY A 584 5.41 -7.26 -21.05
CA GLY A 584 5.75 -7.45 -19.63
C GLY A 584 7.02 -6.71 -19.18
N LEU A 585 8.01 -6.52 -20.06
CA LEU A 585 9.22 -5.75 -19.74
C LEU A 585 8.96 -4.25 -19.58
N THR A 586 7.87 -3.70 -20.14
CA THR A 586 7.50 -2.28 -19.95
C THR A 586 7.28 -1.88 -18.48
N VAL A 587 6.95 -2.85 -17.60
CA VAL A 587 6.63 -2.58 -16.20
C VAL A 587 7.83 -2.06 -15.40
N LEU A 588 9.05 -2.42 -15.78
CA LEU A 588 10.27 -1.94 -15.12
C LEU A 588 10.45 -0.42 -15.22
N PRO A 589 10.56 0.20 -16.43
CA PRO A 589 10.67 1.65 -16.54
C PRO A 589 9.41 2.37 -16.04
N VAL A 590 8.22 1.78 -16.23
CA VAL A 590 6.95 2.36 -15.75
C VAL A 590 6.94 2.48 -14.22
N ASN A 591 7.26 1.42 -13.48
CA ASN A 591 7.30 1.46 -12.01
C ASN A 591 8.37 2.44 -11.49
N ILE A 592 9.50 2.57 -12.18
CA ILE A 592 10.54 3.56 -11.85
C ILE A 592 10.01 5.00 -12.04
N ILE A 593 9.36 5.29 -13.17
CA ILE A 593 8.82 6.63 -13.47
C ILE A 593 7.70 7.00 -12.50
N VAL A 594 6.77 6.08 -12.24
CA VAL A 594 5.66 6.30 -11.30
C VAL A 594 6.17 6.52 -9.88
N GLY A 595 7.09 5.67 -9.41
CA GLY A 595 7.61 5.73 -8.05
C GLY A 595 8.54 6.90 -7.76
N SER A 596 9.27 7.40 -8.78
CA SER A 596 10.24 8.50 -8.58
C SER A 596 9.72 9.89 -8.97
N TYR A 597 8.87 10.01 -10.00
CA TYR A 597 8.32 11.29 -10.44
C TYR A 597 6.84 11.45 -10.07
N ILE A 598 5.96 10.57 -10.55
CA ILE A 598 4.51 10.80 -10.49
C ILE A 598 3.99 10.79 -9.04
N SER A 599 4.44 9.82 -8.23
CA SER A 599 4.05 9.69 -6.81
C SER A 599 4.55 10.84 -5.91
N ASN A 600 5.46 11.70 -6.39
CA ASN A 600 5.91 12.89 -5.69
C ASN A 600 5.17 14.16 -6.15
N MET A 601 4.42 14.10 -7.25
CA MET A 601 3.70 15.24 -7.85
C MET A 601 2.17 15.17 -7.67
N PHE A 602 1.60 13.96 -7.56
CA PHE A 602 0.16 13.72 -7.53
C PHE A 602 -0.25 12.82 -6.37
N GLU A 603 -1.49 12.96 -5.90
CA GLU A 603 -2.04 12.11 -4.83
C GLU A 603 -2.43 10.72 -5.39
N ASP A 604 -2.26 9.66 -4.58
CA ASP A 604 -2.65 8.27 -4.92
C ASP A 604 -4.02 8.18 -5.61
N ARG A 605 -5.04 8.87 -5.09
CA ARG A 605 -6.42 8.87 -5.64
C ARG A 605 -6.53 9.49 -7.04
N GLN A 606 -5.69 10.48 -7.37
CA GLN A 606 -5.64 11.09 -8.70
C GLN A 606 -5.00 10.11 -9.69
N ILE A 607 -3.87 9.49 -9.33
CA ILE A 607 -3.16 8.52 -10.16
C ILE A 607 -4.05 7.29 -10.42
N LEU A 608 -4.78 6.83 -9.40
CA LEU A 608 -5.77 5.75 -9.51
C LEU A 608 -6.90 6.06 -10.51
N LEU A 609 -7.50 7.25 -10.45
CA LEU A 609 -8.58 7.63 -11.38
C LEU A 609 -8.06 7.83 -12.82
N VAL A 610 -6.88 8.43 -12.99
CA VAL A 610 -6.26 8.62 -14.31
C VAL A 610 -5.87 7.28 -14.95
N SER A 611 -5.27 6.36 -14.18
CA SER A 611 -4.89 5.04 -14.71
C SER A 611 -6.10 4.17 -15.08
N GLN A 612 -7.21 4.23 -14.34
CA GLN A 612 -8.48 3.60 -14.78
C GLN A 612 -8.98 4.15 -16.12
N ILE A 613 -8.96 5.47 -16.31
CA ILE A 613 -9.38 6.10 -17.57
C ILE A 613 -8.47 5.64 -18.72
N MET A 614 -7.16 5.53 -18.49
CA MET A 614 -6.21 5.04 -19.49
C MET A 614 -6.38 3.53 -19.80
N VAL A 615 -6.74 2.69 -18.82
CA VAL A 615 -7.17 1.30 -19.06
C VAL A 615 -8.42 1.27 -19.95
N CYS A 616 -9.42 2.11 -19.65
CA CYS A 616 -10.64 2.22 -20.44
C CYS A 616 -10.38 2.67 -21.90
N VAL A 617 -9.44 3.60 -22.09
CA VAL A 617 -8.98 4.03 -23.42
C VAL A 617 -8.24 2.90 -24.15
N GLY A 618 -7.38 2.15 -23.46
CA GLY A 618 -6.72 0.96 -24.00
C GLY A 618 -7.73 -0.06 -24.53
N ILE A 619 -8.72 -0.43 -23.70
CA ILE A 619 -9.83 -1.33 -24.08
C ILE A 619 -10.62 -0.77 -25.28
N PHE A 620 -10.96 0.52 -25.28
CA PHE A 620 -11.70 1.15 -26.37
C PHE A 620 -10.92 1.09 -27.70
N LEU A 621 -9.61 1.36 -27.68
CA LEU A 621 -8.74 1.30 -28.85
C LEU A 621 -8.50 -0.13 -29.34
N SER A 622 -8.71 -1.15 -28.51
CA SER A 622 -8.55 -2.56 -28.90
C SER A 622 -9.67 -3.10 -29.78
N PHE A 623 -10.84 -2.46 -29.86
CA PHE A 623 -12.00 -2.96 -30.61
C PHE A 623 -11.82 -2.94 -32.14
N ASN A 624 -12.35 -3.96 -32.81
CA ASN A 624 -12.40 -4.08 -34.27
C ASN A 624 -13.79 -3.64 -34.79
N ILE A 625 -13.95 -2.36 -35.17
CA ILE A 625 -15.26 -1.77 -35.55
C ILE A 625 -15.26 -1.14 -36.95
N PHE A 626 -14.42 -0.13 -37.19
CA PHE A 626 -14.55 0.77 -38.36
C PHE A 626 -13.52 0.56 -39.47
N PHE A 627 -12.40 -0.10 -39.16
CA PHE A 627 -11.25 -0.27 -40.05
C PHE A 627 -10.76 -1.71 -40.02
N PRO A 628 -10.08 -2.22 -41.07
CA PRO A 628 -9.44 -3.53 -41.02
C PRO A 628 -8.46 -3.57 -39.84
N TYR A 629 -8.59 -4.57 -38.98
CA TYR A 629 -7.83 -4.65 -37.74
C TYR A 629 -6.32 -4.73 -38.03
N THR A 630 -5.52 -3.84 -37.42
CA THR A 630 -4.10 -3.71 -37.75
C THR A 630 -3.19 -4.12 -36.59
N GLN A 631 -2.02 -4.66 -36.92
CA GLN A 631 -0.99 -5.00 -35.94
C GLN A 631 -0.56 -3.79 -35.06
N PRO A 632 -0.36 -2.56 -35.60
CA PRO A 632 -0.13 -1.38 -34.77
C PRO A 632 -1.29 -1.05 -33.83
N GLN A 633 -2.55 -1.23 -34.24
CA GLN A 633 -3.70 -1.01 -33.36
C GLN A 633 -3.67 -1.99 -32.17
N TYR A 634 -3.49 -3.29 -32.43
CA TYR A 634 -3.42 -4.32 -31.38
C TYR A 634 -2.25 -4.04 -30.41
N ILE A 635 -1.04 -3.81 -30.93
CA ILE A 635 0.15 -3.56 -30.10
C ILE A 635 0.00 -2.30 -29.25
N CYS A 636 -0.41 -1.17 -29.85
CA CYS A 636 -0.50 0.11 -29.13
C CYS A 636 -1.65 0.10 -28.10
N SER A 637 -2.81 -0.46 -28.44
CA SER A 637 -3.95 -0.54 -27.51
C SER A 637 -3.66 -1.50 -26.34
N GLY A 638 -3.08 -2.67 -26.62
CA GLY A 638 -2.63 -3.62 -25.60
C GLY A 638 -1.56 -3.04 -24.68
N LEU A 639 -0.56 -2.32 -25.22
CA LEU A 639 0.47 -1.65 -24.42
C LEU A 639 -0.14 -0.56 -23.51
N VAL A 640 -1.02 0.29 -24.04
CA VAL A 640 -1.71 1.32 -23.24
C VAL A 640 -2.56 0.69 -22.13
N MET A 641 -3.31 -0.38 -22.44
CA MET A 641 -4.13 -1.10 -21.47
C MET A 641 -3.27 -1.71 -20.36
N PHE A 642 -2.23 -2.47 -20.73
CA PHE A 642 -1.40 -3.22 -19.79
C PHE A 642 -0.56 -2.32 -18.89
N VAL A 643 0.13 -1.33 -19.46
CA VAL A 643 0.91 -0.34 -18.69
C VAL A 643 0.01 0.38 -17.69
N SER A 644 -1.17 0.83 -18.12
CA SER A 644 -2.11 1.54 -17.24
C SER A 644 -2.66 0.65 -16.12
N ALA A 645 -2.88 -0.64 -16.40
CA ALA A 645 -3.37 -1.61 -15.43
C ALA A 645 -2.30 -2.01 -14.38
N GLU A 646 -1.02 -2.04 -14.75
CA GLU A 646 0.10 -2.25 -13.81
C GLU A 646 0.28 -1.05 -12.86
N VAL A 647 0.23 0.19 -13.39
CA VAL A 647 0.22 1.41 -12.57
C VAL A 647 -0.98 1.41 -11.61
N LEU A 648 -2.15 1.04 -12.12
CA LEU A 648 -3.37 0.93 -11.32
C LEU A 648 -3.25 -0.16 -10.23
N GLU A 649 -2.61 -1.30 -10.48
CA GLU A 649 -2.34 -2.31 -9.45
C GLU A 649 -1.46 -1.76 -8.34
N GLY A 650 -0.34 -1.11 -8.67
CA GLY A 650 0.58 -0.56 -7.68
C GLY A 650 -0.09 0.48 -6.75
N VAL A 651 -0.83 1.41 -7.33
CA VAL A 651 -1.53 2.47 -6.58
C VAL A 651 -2.73 1.93 -5.80
N ASN A 652 -3.51 1.01 -6.38
CA ASN A 652 -4.62 0.36 -5.69
C ASN A 652 -4.11 -0.47 -4.50
N LEU A 653 -3.00 -1.19 -4.63
CA LEU A 653 -2.40 -1.93 -3.51
C LEU A 653 -1.89 -1.01 -2.39
N SER A 654 -1.31 0.15 -2.74
CA SER A 654 -0.94 1.19 -1.76
C SER A 654 -2.16 1.66 -0.96
N LEU A 655 -3.21 2.12 -1.64
CA LEU A 655 -4.45 2.59 -1.00
C LEU A 655 -5.16 1.49 -0.20
N LEU A 656 -5.24 0.27 -0.74
CA LEU A 656 -5.82 -0.87 -0.05
C LEU A 656 -5.08 -1.17 1.27
N SER A 657 -3.74 -1.06 1.29
CA SER A 657 -2.94 -1.23 2.52
C SER A 657 -3.16 -0.13 3.57
N ARG A 658 -3.62 1.06 3.15
CA ARG A 658 -3.87 2.22 4.02
C ARG A 658 -5.29 2.28 4.59
N VAL A 659 -6.29 1.82 3.83
CA VAL A 659 -7.72 1.90 4.18
C VAL A 659 -8.22 0.63 4.91
N MET A 660 -7.40 -0.43 4.96
CA MET A 660 -7.78 -1.71 5.56
C MET A 660 -7.61 -1.76 7.08
N SER A 661 -8.65 -2.24 7.78
CA SER A 661 -8.65 -2.42 9.24
C SER A 661 -7.62 -3.46 9.72
N SER A 662 -7.05 -3.23 10.91
CA SER A 662 -6.22 -4.20 11.63
C SER A 662 -6.94 -5.51 11.98
N ARG A 663 -8.28 -5.52 12.05
CA ARG A 663 -9.08 -6.76 12.16
C ARG A 663 -8.99 -7.63 10.91
N LEU A 664 -8.60 -7.03 9.78
CA LEU A 664 -8.48 -7.66 8.46
C LEU A 664 -7.01 -7.92 8.07
N SER A 665 -6.03 -7.64 8.92
CA SER A 665 -4.67 -8.20 8.79
C SER A 665 -4.51 -9.54 9.53
N ARG A 666 -5.40 -9.84 10.50
CA ARG A 666 -5.37 -11.08 11.30
C ARG A 666 -6.44 -12.09 10.89
N GLY A 667 -6.12 -13.38 10.99
CA GLY A 667 -7.03 -14.50 10.67
C GLY A 667 -7.00 -14.96 9.21
N THR A 668 -7.90 -15.87 8.86
CA THR A 668 -7.93 -16.52 7.53
C THR A 668 -8.40 -15.58 6.41
N TYR A 669 -9.46 -14.79 6.63
CA TYR A 669 -9.95 -13.84 5.63
C TYR A 669 -9.28 -12.47 5.75
N ASN A 670 -7.95 -12.48 5.82
CA ASN A 670 -7.12 -11.29 5.80
C ASN A 670 -7.07 -10.62 4.41
N GLY A 671 -6.57 -9.39 4.34
CA GLY A 671 -6.41 -8.62 3.10
C GLY A 671 -5.55 -9.27 2.03
N GLY A 672 -4.51 -10.01 2.45
CA GLY A 672 -3.66 -10.79 1.57
C GLY A 672 -4.46 -11.85 0.82
N LEU A 673 -5.37 -12.54 1.51
CA LEU A 673 -6.34 -13.43 0.87
C LEU A 673 -7.33 -12.64 0.01
N LEU A 674 -8.02 -11.63 0.55
CA LEU A 674 -9.12 -10.93 -0.15
C LEU A 674 -8.69 -10.28 -1.47
N SER A 675 -7.51 -9.64 -1.52
CA SER A 675 -6.95 -9.12 -2.78
C SER A 675 -6.53 -10.26 -3.72
N THR A 676 -6.05 -11.39 -3.20
CA THR A 676 -5.70 -12.55 -4.03
C THR A 676 -6.95 -13.18 -4.64
N GLU A 677 -8.01 -13.39 -3.87
CA GLU A 677 -9.30 -13.89 -4.36
C GLU A 677 -9.90 -12.97 -5.42
N ALA A 678 -9.97 -11.65 -5.17
CA ALA A 678 -10.52 -10.70 -6.14
C ALA A 678 -9.80 -10.74 -7.50
N GLY A 679 -8.46 -10.84 -7.51
CA GLY A 679 -7.69 -10.98 -8.74
C GLY A 679 -7.74 -12.37 -9.36
N THR A 680 -7.90 -13.43 -8.57
CA THR A 680 -7.97 -14.82 -9.09
C THR A 680 -9.34 -15.08 -9.72
N LEU A 681 -10.41 -14.65 -9.06
CA LEU A 681 -11.77 -14.75 -9.58
C LEU A 681 -11.92 -13.95 -10.89
N ALA A 682 -11.27 -12.80 -11.01
CA ALA A 682 -11.23 -12.03 -12.25
C ALA A 682 -10.66 -12.81 -13.43
N ARG A 683 -9.55 -13.54 -13.21
CA ARG A 683 -8.97 -14.45 -14.22
C ARG A 683 -9.93 -15.57 -14.60
N VAL A 684 -10.50 -16.26 -13.61
CA VAL A 684 -11.49 -17.33 -13.85
C VAL A 684 -12.64 -16.83 -14.72
N VAL A 685 -13.18 -15.64 -14.46
CA VAL A 685 -14.26 -15.08 -15.27
C VAL A 685 -13.76 -14.69 -16.67
N ALA A 686 -12.54 -14.13 -16.81
CA ALA A 686 -11.95 -13.81 -18.11
C ALA A 686 -11.71 -15.05 -19.00
N ASP A 687 -11.07 -16.08 -18.46
CA ASP A 687 -10.77 -17.34 -19.18
C ASP A 687 -12.06 -18.09 -19.57
N VAL A 688 -13.09 -18.05 -18.72
CA VAL A 688 -14.44 -18.55 -19.04
C VAL A 688 -15.09 -17.70 -20.14
N THR A 689 -14.98 -16.38 -20.11
CA THR A 689 -15.51 -15.51 -21.17
C THR A 689 -14.80 -15.74 -22.50
N ILE A 690 -13.47 -15.89 -22.54
CA ILE A 690 -12.71 -16.29 -23.75
C ILE A 690 -13.24 -17.62 -24.30
N THR A 691 -13.40 -18.62 -23.44
CA THR A 691 -13.89 -19.95 -23.82
C THR A 691 -15.30 -19.87 -24.41
N LEU A 692 -16.22 -19.15 -23.75
CA LEU A 692 -17.61 -18.95 -24.20
C LEU A 692 -17.70 -18.15 -25.51
N ALA A 693 -16.94 -17.06 -25.63
CA ALA A 693 -16.84 -16.27 -26.85
C ALA A 693 -16.24 -17.08 -28.01
N GLY A 694 -15.33 -18.02 -27.72
CA GLY A 694 -14.75 -18.94 -28.69
C GLY A 694 -15.80 -19.80 -29.41
N TYR A 695 -16.86 -20.25 -28.71
CA TYR A 695 -17.98 -20.98 -29.32
C TYR A 695 -18.82 -20.09 -30.28
N MET A 696 -18.76 -18.76 -30.15
CA MET A 696 -19.41 -17.81 -31.06
C MET A 696 -18.56 -17.47 -32.31
N GLY A 697 -17.38 -18.10 -32.43
CA GLY A 697 -16.47 -17.99 -33.58
C GLY A 697 -15.31 -17.02 -33.35
N VAL A 698 -14.09 -17.46 -33.70
CA VAL A 698 -12.84 -16.70 -33.49
C VAL A 698 -12.88 -15.30 -34.13
N SER A 699 -13.58 -15.14 -35.25
CA SER A 699 -13.78 -13.86 -35.94
C SER A 699 -14.53 -12.78 -35.12
N ARG A 700 -15.18 -13.17 -34.03
CA ARG A 700 -15.89 -12.27 -33.10
C ARG A 700 -15.30 -12.26 -31.69
N LEU A 701 -14.37 -13.16 -31.37
CA LEU A 701 -13.79 -13.39 -30.05
C LEU A 701 -13.40 -12.08 -29.35
N LEU A 702 -12.47 -11.33 -29.97
CA LEU A 702 -11.96 -10.03 -29.51
C LEU A 702 -13.06 -9.04 -29.10
N ASN A 703 -14.07 -8.81 -29.95
CA ASN A 703 -15.12 -7.84 -29.64
C ASN A 703 -16.06 -8.34 -28.54
N ILE A 704 -16.22 -9.65 -28.37
CA ILE A 704 -17.07 -10.26 -27.33
C ILE A 704 -16.33 -10.25 -25.98
N THR A 705 -15.01 -10.44 -25.93
CA THR A 705 -14.20 -10.40 -24.70
C THR A 705 -13.92 -8.98 -24.21
N LEU A 706 -13.73 -8.02 -25.12
CA LEU A 706 -13.55 -6.60 -24.80
C LEU A 706 -14.83 -5.92 -24.27
N LEU A 707 -16.03 -6.35 -24.66
CA LEU A 707 -17.28 -5.69 -24.25
C LEU A 707 -17.55 -5.77 -22.74
N PRO A 708 -17.42 -6.94 -22.07
CA PRO A 708 -17.42 -7.02 -20.62
C PRO A 708 -16.27 -6.22 -19.98
N SER A 709 -15.05 -6.27 -20.57
CA SER A 709 -13.89 -5.50 -20.07
C SER A 709 -14.23 -4.01 -19.98
N PHE A 710 -14.81 -3.45 -21.04
CA PHE A 710 -15.21 -2.05 -21.11
C PHE A 710 -16.30 -1.72 -20.08
N PHE A 711 -17.34 -2.55 -19.98
CA PHE A 711 -18.45 -2.33 -19.04
C PHE A 711 -18.01 -2.38 -17.57
N ILE A 712 -17.17 -3.35 -17.20
CA ILE A 712 -16.60 -3.46 -15.85
C ILE A 712 -15.67 -2.26 -15.56
N CYS A 713 -14.89 -1.82 -16.56
CA CYS A 713 -14.05 -0.62 -16.45
C CYS A 713 -14.89 0.65 -16.18
N VAL A 714 -15.93 0.90 -16.97
CA VAL A 714 -16.84 2.05 -16.78
C VAL A 714 -17.51 2.01 -15.41
N ILE A 715 -18.01 0.86 -14.95
CA ILE A 715 -18.56 0.71 -13.59
C ILE A 715 -17.51 1.03 -12.52
N SER A 716 -16.27 0.56 -12.67
CA SER A 716 -15.20 0.83 -11.70
C SER A 716 -14.86 2.33 -11.61
N ILE A 717 -14.88 3.06 -12.74
CA ILE A 717 -14.66 4.51 -12.79
C ILE A 717 -15.80 5.27 -12.09
N ILE A 718 -17.05 4.87 -12.33
CA ILE A 718 -18.23 5.47 -11.67
C ILE A 718 -18.15 5.23 -10.15
N ALA A 719 -17.92 3.99 -9.72
CA ALA A 719 -17.78 3.64 -8.30
C ALA A 719 -16.63 4.41 -7.62
N THR A 720 -15.48 4.54 -8.30
CA THR A 720 -14.32 5.31 -7.85
C THR A 720 -14.66 6.79 -7.63
N ARG A 721 -15.44 7.40 -8.54
CA ARG A 721 -15.91 8.78 -8.37
C ARG A 721 -16.85 8.92 -7.17
N CYS A 722 -17.74 7.95 -6.95
CA CYS A 722 -18.64 7.96 -5.79
C CYS A 722 -17.88 7.85 -4.44
N THR A 723 -16.78 7.10 -4.37
CA THR A 723 -15.96 6.97 -3.15
C THR A 723 -14.70 7.85 -3.13
N TYR A 724 -14.57 8.83 -4.04
CA TYR A 724 -13.35 9.61 -4.22
C TYR A 724 -12.94 10.42 -2.98
N ASN A 725 -13.94 10.87 -2.19
CA ASN A 725 -13.73 11.61 -0.96
C ASN A 725 -13.55 10.72 0.28
N SER A 726 -14.06 9.48 0.27
CA SER A 726 -13.91 8.50 1.37
C SER A 726 -12.66 7.61 1.22
N LEU A 727 -11.73 8.02 0.36
CA LEU A 727 -10.51 7.30 -0.01
C LEU A 727 -9.30 7.66 0.90
N TYR A 728 -9.51 8.56 1.87
CA TYR A 728 -8.54 9.11 2.83
C TYR A 728 -9.16 9.21 4.23
#